data_AF-A0ABD2N4G5-F1
#
_entry.id   AF-A0ABD2N4G5-F1
#
_cell.length_a   1.000
_cell.length_b   1.000
_cell.length_c   1.000
_cell.angle_alpha   90.00
_cell.angle_beta   90.00
_cell.angle_gamma   90.00
#
_symmetry.space_group_name_H-M   'P 1'
#
loop_
_entity.id
_entity.type
_entity.pdbx_description
1 polymer ?
#
loop_
_entity_poly.entity_id
_entity_poly.type
_entity_poly.pdbx_seq_one_letter_code
_entity_poly.pdbx_strand_id
1 'polypeptide(L)'
;MESDDEILTLEVPNFSFENMLGDYPSASTAPTNSQEWEESLIEHESDFEDSYDEDEFNIETIATPFTLQEKKEEKKDKGNVKIMTKLTAEYKGLMGEANLRFAKGDIETAQKMCFEIIRQVPDAWEPYLTLAQIHESANPSKCKGYLTIASYLNPSNSNTWCRLAEICVEEGNKKEAIRTYSKCLNYDKMNIEVHRKRLKLAEELGEKHLLITFKESLISKLTENDFEEIIETASHVTKSYYKDKKYSKALNVLQIPFRLIPQHVTPDLVNILLELLLLTNQYSQCLDIFVDFCNFNFEIVVQSDESIKINDYSMPDNISIDLKTKFIVCAVKLKCFDVAEKLIDAIIIEEDVEIVGDLFLDICEALMMEKQFQIALKLFVPLKKSKNFSLAGVWLKFSECLEECGLKEQAVEGYFTVITLAPQHLEVLYPLAKLLLEMNKKKEALEVMSYQTADRLNVGVLMLRLKILKQIGDLQEYWKCMELLLSRHCVVFRHESEMNMAVTVGRCSEKVARIQKLREFRNDDTEPIPNQNATCIMEPEVEKEYELLKDVLQFALQTKEFEQMQKLSMMAYTSKRFERYSDEIAFFMLLACLHNEDIYHGYHIVRDIAGKYHQNNFIWNIFNLFMTAGNQKVSKFIMRLRRKVPEIEALEVLDANMDFCSANYTSALKYFIKEFKTTNSPYVSFILGIITLHLSTIMKQVTEDVKTQLSETTTYLFLYYAKSRSKMASQEVFYNLGRMYQQLGIMYLAEHYYKKVFEVENELLEEHPDTLCLRAEAAYNLHLIYKASGNLIAARAILMKHVVI
;
A
#
# COMPACT_ATOMS: atom_id res chain seq x y z
N MET A 1 -15.15 1.20 53.03
CA MET A 1 -16.33 1.24 52.16
C MET A 1 -15.92 0.50 50.90
N GLU A 2 -16.12 -0.81 50.98
CA GLU A 2 -16.16 -1.74 49.84
C GLU A 2 -17.40 -1.43 48.98
N SER A 3 -17.42 -1.98 47.76
CA SER A 3 -18.49 -2.06 46.73
C SER A 3 -18.26 -1.15 45.51
N ASP A 4 -18.23 -1.58 44.25
CA ASP A 4 -18.33 -2.88 43.58
C ASP A 4 -17.69 -2.67 42.19
N ASP A 5 -16.55 -3.32 41.92
CA ASP A 5 -15.92 -3.42 40.59
C ASP A 5 -15.83 -4.92 40.24
N GLU A 6 -16.97 -5.55 39.98
CA GLU A 6 -17.04 -6.83 39.28
C GLU A 6 -17.85 -6.63 38.01
N ILE A 7 -17.18 -6.15 36.97
CA ILE A 7 -17.63 -6.37 35.59
C ILE A 7 -17.46 -7.88 35.37
N LEU A 8 -18.57 -8.61 35.33
CA LEU A 8 -18.67 -9.99 34.89
C LEU A 8 -17.94 -10.14 33.55
N THR A 9 -16.69 -10.58 33.61
CA THR A 9 -15.96 -11.15 32.49
C THR A 9 -16.61 -12.47 32.16
N LEU A 10 -17.61 -12.46 31.27
CA LEU A 10 -17.85 -13.61 30.41
C LEU A 10 -16.56 -13.80 29.62
N GLU A 11 -15.73 -14.76 30.01
CA GLU A 11 -14.62 -15.25 29.20
C GLU A 11 -15.21 -15.78 27.89
N VAL A 12 -15.38 -14.89 26.91
CA VAL A 12 -15.44 -15.30 25.51
C VAL A 12 -14.10 -16.00 25.26
N PRO A 13 -14.08 -17.27 24.82
CA PRO A 13 -12.85 -17.99 24.57
C PRO A 13 -11.93 -17.10 23.74
N ASN A 14 -10.64 -17.08 24.08
CA ASN A 14 -9.63 -16.31 23.36
C ASN A 14 -9.49 -16.90 21.94
N PHE A 15 -10.41 -16.52 21.04
CA PHE A 15 -10.46 -16.91 19.64
C PHE A 15 -9.36 -16.14 18.90
N SER A 16 -8.11 -16.54 19.13
CA SER A 16 -7.02 -16.11 18.25
C SER A 16 -7.08 -16.94 16.97
N PHE A 17 -6.86 -16.27 15.84
CA PHE A 17 -6.68 -16.92 14.54
C PHE A 17 -5.59 -18.02 14.59
N GLU A 18 -4.57 -17.81 15.42
CA GLU A 18 -3.49 -18.77 15.69
C GLU A 18 -3.99 -20.04 16.40
N ASN A 19 -4.90 -19.92 17.37
CA ASN A 19 -5.51 -21.06 18.06
C ASN A 19 -6.40 -21.91 17.12
N MET A 20 -6.91 -21.30 16.03
CA MET A 20 -7.80 -21.94 15.06
C MET A 20 -7.06 -22.72 13.96
N LEU A 21 -5.89 -22.23 13.52
CA LEU A 21 -5.08 -22.88 12.49
C LEU A 21 -4.19 -24.01 13.06
N GLY A 22 -3.88 -24.01 14.36
CA GLY A 22 -2.94 -24.97 14.95
C GLY A 22 -1.53 -24.83 14.36
N ASP A 23 -0.77 -25.94 14.27
CA ASP A 23 0.58 -26.00 13.66
C ASP A 23 0.59 -25.82 12.11
N TYR A 24 -0.45 -25.21 11.53
CA TYR A 24 -0.40 -24.84 10.12
C TYR A 24 0.67 -23.76 9.94
N PRO A 25 1.59 -23.94 8.97
CA PRO A 25 2.71 -23.02 8.85
C PRO A 25 2.17 -21.61 8.53
N SER A 26 2.73 -20.62 9.23
CA SER A 26 2.38 -19.20 9.11
C SER A 26 2.19 -18.78 7.65
N ALA A 27 1.23 -17.88 7.39
CA ALA A 27 0.81 -17.38 6.08
C ALA A 27 1.95 -16.95 5.11
N SER A 28 3.20 -16.86 5.56
CA SER A 28 4.40 -16.68 4.74
C SER A 28 4.80 -17.90 3.87
N THR A 29 4.17 -19.07 4.02
CA THR A 29 4.54 -20.29 3.26
C THR A 29 3.36 -21.03 2.64
N ALA A 30 2.24 -20.36 2.34
CA ALA A 30 1.24 -20.93 1.45
C ALA A 30 1.88 -21.16 0.06
N PRO A 31 1.66 -22.30 -0.62
CA PRO A 31 2.21 -22.52 -1.95
C PRO A 31 1.74 -21.41 -2.89
N THR A 32 2.66 -20.84 -3.66
CA THR A 32 2.47 -19.87 -4.75
C THR A 32 1.59 -20.39 -5.91
N ASN A 33 0.79 -21.43 -5.69
CA ASN A 33 -0.12 -21.98 -6.68
C ASN A 33 -1.49 -21.28 -6.69
N SER A 34 -1.72 -20.22 -5.90
CA SER A 34 -2.98 -19.48 -5.88
C SER A 34 -3.46 -19.01 -7.26
N GLN A 35 -2.56 -18.80 -8.23
CA GLN A 35 -2.91 -18.47 -9.61
C GLN A 35 -3.64 -19.59 -10.38
N GLU A 36 -3.24 -20.87 -10.24
CA GLU A 36 -3.96 -21.98 -10.90
C GLU A 36 -5.35 -22.21 -10.28
N TRP A 37 -5.52 -21.86 -9.00
CA TRP A 37 -6.81 -21.94 -8.30
C TRP A 37 -7.71 -20.75 -8.63
N GLU A 38 -7.16 -19.53 -8.73
CA GLU A 38 -7.87 -18.31 -9.13
C GLU A 38 -8.30 -18.37 -10.61
N GLU A 39 -7.44 -18.81 -11.54
CA GLU A 39 -7.76 -18.93 -12.97
C GLU A 39 -8.84 -20.01 -13.21
N SER A 40 -8.82 -21.14 -12.46
CA SER A 40 -9.87 -22.16 -12.51
C SER A 40 -11.23 -21.71 -11.94
N LEU A 41 -11.25 -20.70 -11.06
CA LEU A 41 -12.48 -20.12 -10.51
C LEU A 41 -13.06 -19.05 -11.45
N ILE A 42 -12.19 -18.28 -12.11
CA ILE A 42 -12.54 -17.20 -13.05
C ILE A 42 -12.99 -17.77 -14.41
N GLU A 43 -12.37 -18.82 -14.94
CA GLU A 43 -12.81 -19.51 -16.18
C GLU A 43 -14.23 -20.13 -16.08
N HIS A 44 -14.82 -20.17 -14.89
CA HIS A 44 -16.11 -20.82 -14.65
C HIS A 44 -17.15 -19.90 -13.97
N GLU A 45 -16.84 -18.62 -13.76
CA GLU A 45 -17.84 -17.57 -13.52
C GLU A 45 -18.44 -17.04 -14.84
N SER A 46 -17.76 -17.23 -15.98
CA SER A 46 -18.21 -16.77 -17.31
C SER A 46 -19.41 -17.50 -17.90
N ASP A 47 -19.84 -18.62 -17.32
CA ASP A 47 -21.03 -19.37 -17.76
C ASP A 47 -22.34 -18.90 -17.07
N PHE A 48 -22.31 -17.80 -16.29
CA PHE A 48 -23.45 -17.40 -15.46
C PHE A 48 -23.80 -15.90 -15.45
N GLU A 49 -23.50 -15.16 -16.51
CA GLU A 49 -24.17 -13.89 -16.84
C GLU A 49 -24.77 -13.97 -18.25
N ASP A 50 -26.10 -13.99 -18.35
CA ASP A 50 -26.84 -13.99 -19.61
C ASP A 50 -26.64 -12.67 -20.39
N SER A 51 -26.25 -12.84 -21.65
CA SER A 51 -26.52 -12.03 -22.85
C SER A 51 -26.20 -10.51 -22.84
N TYR A 52 -25.00 -10.16 -23.31
CA TYR A 52 -24.80 -8.99 -24.17
C TYR A 52 -23.81 -9.35 -25.29
N ASP A 53 -24.30 -9.31 -26.53
CA ASP A 53 -23.53 -9.52 -27.76
C ASP A 53 -22.49 -8.40 -27.93
N GLU A 54 -21.21 -8.75 -28.12
CA GLU A 54 -20.26 -7.88 -28.81
C GLU A 54 -19.42 -8.68 -29.82
N ASP A 55 -19.64 -8.33 -31.09
CA ASP A 55 -18.95 -8.81 -32.29
C ASP A 55 -17.46 -8.39 -32.30
N GLU A 56 -16.55 -9.36 -32.39
CA GLU A 56 -15.11 -9.10 -32.55
C GLU A 56 -14.74 -8.98 -34.04
N PHE A 57 -14.28 -7.79 -34.42
CA PHE A 57 -13.76 -7.45 -35.75
C PHE A 57 -12.38 -8.06 -36.00
N ASN A 58 -12.26 -8.80 -37.10
CA ASN A 58 -11.02 -9.41 -37.58
C ASN A 58 -10.35 -8.50 -38.62
N ILE A 59 -9.08 -8.10 -38.42
CA ILE A 59 -8.24 -7.46 -39.45
C ILE A 59 -6.82 -8.08 -39.40
N GLU A 60 -6.56 -8.95 -40.39
CA GLU A 60 -5.25 -9.27 -40.96
C GLU A 60 -4.58 -7.95 -41.46
N THR A 61 -3.27 -7.65 -41.43
CA THR A 61 -2.10 -8.43 -41.87
C THR A 61 -0.79 -7.59 -41.77
N ILE A 62 0.37 -8.28 -41.77
CA ILE A 62 1.67 -7.99 -42.45
C ILE A 62 2.82 -7.16 -41.78
N ALA A 63 4.02 -7.78 -41.91
CA ALA A 63 5.40 -7.27 -42.01
C ALA A 63 6.27 -7.12 -40.75
N THR A 64 7.20 -8.07 -40.57
CA THR A 64 8.36 -8.03 -39.67
C THR A 64 9.65 -7.68 -40.45
N PRO A 65 10.48 -6.73 -39.97
CA PRO A 65 11.86 -6.59 -40.43
C PRO A 65 12.84 -7.32 -39.49
N PHE A 66 13.81 -7.99 -40.11
CA PHE A 66 14.96 -8.66 -39.50
C PHE A 66 15.73 -7.80 -38.48
N THR A 67 15.91 -8.31 -37.25
CA THR A 67 16.79 -7.78 -36.21
C THR A 67 18.07 -8.62 -36.11
N LEU A 68 19.23 -7.97 -36.24
CA LEU A 68 20.53 -8.57 -35.91
C LEU A 68 20.77 -8.43 -34.40
N GLN A 69 20.93 -9.56 -33.70
CA GLN A 69 21.22 -9.61 -32.27
C GLN A 69 22.66 -9.18 -31.96
N GLU A 70 22.82 -8.18 -31.09
CA GLU A 70 24.11 -7.79 -30.50
C GLU A 70 24.53 -8.83 -29.44
N LYS A 71 25.67 -9.49 -29.64
CA LYS A 71 26.34 -10.24 -28.57
C LYS A 71 27.08 -9.25 -27.64
N LYS A 72 26.72 -9.28 -26.36
CA LYS A 72 27.44 -8.58 -25.28
C LYS A 72 28.80 -9.25 -25.06
N GLU A 73 29.89 -8.52 -25.25
CA GLU A 73 31.21 -8.88 -24.72
C GLU A 73 31.55 -8.04 -23.48
N GLU A 74 32.11 -8.70 -22.48
CA GLU A 74 32.48 -8.17 -21.18
C GLU A 74 33.64 -7.17 -21.26
N LYS A 75 33.55 -6.12 -20.44
CA LYS A 75 34.55 -5.05 -20.35
C LYS A 75 35.85 -5.56 -19.73
N LYS A 76 36.95 -5.49 -20.49
CA LYS A 76 38.31 -5.38 -19.94
C LYS A 76 38.94 -4.05 -20.32
N ASP A 77 39.43 -3.37 -19.29
CA ASP A 77 40.13 -2.09 -19.35
C ASP A 77 41.38 -2.18 -20.24
N LYS A 78 41.48 -1.31 -21.25
CA LYS A 78 42.67 -1.17 -22.10
C LYS A 78 42.92 0.31 -22.37
N GLY A 79 43.97 0.84 -21.76
CA GLY A 79 44.53 2.15 -22.11
C GLY A 79 44.89 2.22 -23.59
N ASN A 80 44.82 3.43 -24.17
CA ASN A 80 45.05 3.80 -25.57
C ASN A 80 45.92 2.82 -26.39
N VAL A 81 45.32 1.75 -26.89
CA VAL A 81 45.93 0.90 -27.91
C VAL A 81 45.57 1.52 -29.25
N LYS A 82 46.56 2.06 -29.95
CA LYS A 82 46.45 2.37 -31.39
C LYS A 82 46.00 1.07 -32.08
N ILE A 83 44.76 1.00 -32.55
CA ILE A 83 44.29 -0.13 -33.35
C ILE A 83 45.13 -0.12 -34.63
N MET A 84 46.08 -1.05 -34.71
CA MET A 84 46.87 -1.26 -35.92
C MET A 84 45.97 -1.81 -37.02
N THR A 85 46.18 -1.29 -38.24
CA THR A 85 45.51 -1.74 -39.47
C THR A 85 45.53 -3.26 -39.56
N LYS A 86 44.36 -3.92 -39.68
CA LYS A 86 44.23 -5.38 -39.79
C LYS A 86 44.64 -5.93 -41.17
N LEU A 87 45.00 -5.04 -42.11
CA LEU A 87 45.41 -5.39 -43.47
C LEU A 87 46.81 -6.03 -43.50
N THR A 88 46.96 -7.17 -44.19
CA THR A 88 48.27 -7.75 -44.53
C THR A 88 49.03 -6.82 -45.49
N ALA A 89 50.35 -7.01 -45.64
CA ALA A 89 51.19 -6.13 -46.45
C ALA A 89 50.71 -5.99 -47.91
N GLU A 90 50.19 -7.09 -48.48
CA GLU A 90 49.62 -7.13 -49.84
C GLU A 90 48.36 -6.27 -49.96
N TYR A 91 47.38 -6.43 -49.07
CA TYR A 91 46.16 -5.62 -49.08
C TYR A 91 46.39 -4.17 -48.65
N LYS A 92 47.44 -3.89 -47.87
CA LYS A 92 47.86 -2.53 -47.56
C LYS A 92 48.42 -1.81 -48.80
N GLY A 93 49.15 -2.53 -49.66
CA GLY A 93 49.57 -2.03 -50.97
C GLY A 93 48.38 -1.76 -51.90
N LEU A 94 47.44 -2.70 -51.97
CA LEU A 94 46.21 -2.57 -52.75
C LEU A 94 45.34 -1.40 -52.28
N MET A 95 45.23 -1.20 -50.96
CA MET A 95 44.54 -0.06 -50.35
C MET A 95 45.22 1.28 -50.67
N GLY A 96 46.56 1.31 -50.67
CA GLY A 96 47.34 2.47 -51.09
C GLY A 96 47.12 2.82 -52.56
N GLU A 97 47.07 1.82 -53.44
CA GLU A 97 46.76 2.02 -54.85
C GLU A 97 45.32 2.50 -55.06
N ALA A 98 44.35 1.95 -54.33
CA ALA A 98 42.95 2.41 -54.37
C ALA A 98 42.82 3.90 -53.97
N ASN A 99 43.51 4.34 -52.91
CA ASN A 99 43.55 5.75 -52.50
C ASN A 99 44.20 6.65 -53.56
N LEU A 100 45.27 6.19 -54.21
CA LEU A 100 45.93 6.93 -55.30
C LEU A 100 45.04 7.04 -56.54
N ARG A 101 44.30 5.99 -56.89
CA ARG A 101 43.34 6.00 -58.01
C ARG A 101 42.19 6.96 -57.74
N PHE A 102 41.67 6.97 -56.52
CA PHE A 102 40.69 7.95 -56.08
C PHE A 102 41.22 9.39 -56.18
N ALA A 103 42.42 9.66 -55.70
CA ALA A 103 43.05 10.98 -55.80
C ALA A 103 43.28 11.44 -57.26
N LYS A 104 43.44 10.49 -58.20
CA LYS A 104 43.54 10.75 -59.65
C LYS A 104 42.19 10.91 -60.35
N GLY A 105 41.08 10.78 -59.64
CA GLY A 105 39.71 10.88 -60.18
C GLY A 105 39.17 9.60 -60.83
N ASP A 106 39.90 8.49 -60.75
CA ASP A 106 39.49 7.19 -61.30
C ASP A 106 38.64 6.43 -60.28
N ILE A 107 37.37 6.86 -60.15
CA ILE A 107 36.47 6.44 -59.08
C ILE A 107 36.04 4.97 -59.23
N GLU A 108 35.74 4.52 -60.45
CA GLU A 108 35.23 3.16 -60.71
C GLU A 108 36.26 2.08 -60.37
N THR A 109 37.53 2.30 -60.70
CA THR A 109 38.60 1.36 -60.37
C THR A 109 38.87 1.36 -58.88
N ALA A 110 38.89 2.54 -58.23
CA ALA A 110 39.07 2.66 -56.78
C ALA A 110 37.95 1.92 -56.00
N GLN A 111 36.69 2.01 -56.44
CA GLN A 111 35.58 1.26 -55.83
C GLN A 111 35.75 -0.26 -55.96
N LYS A 112 36.10 -0.76 -57.16
CA LYS A 112 36.33 -2.20 -57.40
C LYS A 112 37.44 -2.73 -56.50
N MET A 113 38.52 -1.96 -56.34
CA MET A 113 39.62 -2.31 -55.45
C MET A 113 39.20 -2.33 -53.98
N CYS A 114 38.39 -1.36 -53.53
CA CYS A 114 37.85 -1.36 -52.16
C CYS A 114 36.92 -2.56 -51.89
N PHE A 115 36.05 -2.93 -52.83
CA PHE A 115 35.17 -4.11 -52.68
C PHE A 115 35.96 -5.42 -52.67
N GLU A 116 37.03 -5.52 -53.45
CA GLU A 116 37.90 -6.70 -53.41
C GLU A 116 38.59 -6.81 -52.03
N ILE A 117 39.05 -5.70 -51.46
CA ILE A 117 39.62 -5.70 -50.11
C ILE A 117 38.57 -6.10 -49.06
N ILE A 118 37.34 -5.55 -49.15
CA ILE A 118 36.23 -5.90 -48.24
C ILE A 118 35.86 -7.38 -48.33
N ARG A 119 35.88 -7.95 -49.55
CA ARG A 119 35.57 -9.37 -49.76
C ARG A 119 36.54 -10.29 -49.03
N GLN A 120 37.81 -9.90 -48.97
CA GLN A 120 38.88 -10.70 -48.35
C GLN A 120 39.05 -10.39 -46.86
N VAL A 121 38.93 -9.12 -46.48
CA VAL A 121 39.11 -8.63 -45.11
C VAL A 121 37.94 -7.70 -44.75
N PRO A 122 36.78 -8.25 -44.36
CA PRO A 122 35.58 -7.45 -44.05
C PRO A 122 35.73 -6.59 -42.78
N ASP A 123 36.71 -6.90 -41.93
CA ASP A 123 37.00 -6.17 -40.69
C ASP A 123 37.88 -4.92 -40.88
N ALA A 124 38.40 -4.67 -42.08
CA ALA A 124 39.26 -3.53 -42.36
C ALA A 124 38.43 -2.26 -42.51
N TRP A 125 38.71 -1.22 -41.73
CA TRP A 125 37.94 0.03 -41.73
C TRP A 125 38.33 0.96 -42.88
N GLU A 126 39.56 0.85 -43.39
CA GLU A 126 40.17 1.72 -44.39
C GLU A 126 39.39 1.73 -45.72
N PRO A 127 39.00 0.58 -46.31
CA PRO A 127 38.21 0.54 -47.55
C PRO A 127 36.84 1.20 -47.40
N TYR A 128 36.17 1.01 -46.26
CA TYR A 128 34.87 1.63 -46.00
C TYR A 128 35.00 3.16 -45.87
N LEU A 129 36.09 3.68 -45.28
CA LEU A 129 36.32 5.11 -45.20
C LEU A 129 36.54 5.73 -46.59
N THR A 130 37.33 5.09 -47.45
CA THR A 130 37.56 5.56 -48.83
C THR A 130 36.28 5.47 -49.67
N LEU A 131 35.48 4.41 -49.51
CA LEU A 131 34.14 4.32 -50.14
C LEU A 131 33.19 5.42 -49.65
N ALA A 132 33.23 5.78 -48.36
CA ALA A 132 32.45 6.90 -47.84
C ALA A 132 32.86 8.23 -48.51
N GLN A 133 34.17 8.51 -48.62
CA GLN A 133 34.69 9.70 -49.31
C GLN A 133 34.31 9.74 -50.80
N ILE A 134 34.35 8.60 -51.49
CA ILE A 134 33.91 8.49 -52.89
C ILE A 134 32.43 8.85 -53.05
N HIS A 135 31.60 8.42 -52.10
CA HIS A 135 30.14 8.62 -52.16
C HIS A 135 29.66 9.92 -51.52
N GLU A 136 30.56 10.76 -51.01
CA GLU A 136 30.23 11.98 -50.27
C GLU A 136 29.48 13.00 -51.14
N SER A 137 29.89 13.20 -52.39
CA SER A 137 29.20 14.09 -53.33
C SER A 137 28.15 13.38 -54.19
N ALA A 138 28.26 12.05 -54.34
CA ALA A 138 27.43 11.29 -55.27
C ALA A 138 26.14 10.72 -54.63
N ASN A 139 26.21 10.22 -53.39
CA ASN A 139 25.09 9.55 -52.72
C ASN A 139 25.26 9.62 -51.18
N PRO A 140 24.66 10.62 -50.50
CA PRO A 140 24.84 10.84 -49.06
C PRO A 140 24.37 9.64 -48.21
N SER A 141 23.29 8.95 -48.62
CA SER A 141 22.79 7.76 -47.91
C SER A 141 23.79 6.59 -47.90
N LYS A 142 24.48 6.35 -49.03
CA LYS A 142 25.54 5.33 -49.12
C LYS A 142 26.79 5.77 -48.35
N CYS A 143 27.14 7.06 -48.41
CA CYS A 143 28.21 7.64 -47.60
C CYS A 143 27.99 7.39 -46.11
N LYS A 144 26.81 7.71 -45.57
CA LYS A 144 26.44 7.45 -44.16
C LYS A 144 26.58 5.96 -43.81
N GLY A 145 26.08 5.07 -44.66
CA GLY A 145 26.18 3.61 -44.44
C GLY A 145 27.63 3.14 -44.31
N TYR A 146 28.50 3.50 -45.24
CA TYR A 146 29.92 3.14 -45.21
C TYR A 146 30.67 3.80 -44.05
N LEU A 147 30.39 5.07 -43.77
CA LEU A 147 31.03 5.81 -42.67
C LEU A 147 30.61 5.27 -41.30
N THR A 148 29.38 4.79 -41.16
CA THR A 148 28.89 4.11 -39.96
C THR A 148 29.70 2.85 -39.71
N ILE A 149 29.85 1.99 -40.72
CA ILE A 149 30.65 0.74 -40.64
C ILE A 149 32.10 1.08 -40.29
N ALA A 150 32.72 2.04 -40.98
CA ALA A 150 34.09 2.47 -40.73
C ALA A 150 34.30 2.96 -39.28
N SER A 151 33.34 3.71 -38.73
CA SER A 151 33.41 4.26 -37.36
C SER A 151 33.29 3.17 -36.29
N TYR A 152 32.48 2.12 -36.50
CA TYR A 152 32.40 0.98 -35.57
C TYR A 152 33.62 0.06 -35.66
N LEU A 153 34.24 -0.07 -36.84
CA LEU A 153 35.45 -0.87 -37.02
C LEU A 153 36.72 -0.18 -36.48
N ASN A 154 36.74 1.16 -36.42
CA ASN A 154 37.80 1.94 -35.76
C ASN A 154 37.23 2.99 -34.79
N PRO A 155 36.77 2.58 -33.60
CA PRO A 155 36.14 3.49 -32.64
C PRO A 155 37.07 4.61 -32.15
N SER A 156 38.38 4.37 -32.14
CA SER A 156 39.38 5.31 -31.62
C SER A 156 39.57 6.58 -32.47
N ASN A 157 39.07 6.60 -33.71
CA ASN A 157 39.20 7.76 -34.59
C ASN A 157 38.07 8.77 -34.33
N SER A 158 38.37 9.80 -33.53
CA SER A 158 37.43 10.88 -33.20
C SER A 158 36.88 11.61 -34.44
N ASN A 159 37.72 11.81 -35.46
CA ASN A 159 37.35 12.58 -36.66
C ASN A 159 36.29 11.90 -37.52
N THR A 160 36.28 10.56 -37.59
CA THR A 160 35.25 9.83 -38.34
C THR A 160 33.89 9.90 -37.65
N TRP A 161 33.87 9.90 -36.31
CA TRP A 161 32.65 10.13 -35.55
C TRP A 161 32.13 11.56 -35.69
N CYS A 162 33.01 12.58 -35.69
CA CYS A 162 32.63 13.96 -35.96
C CYS A 162 31.96 14.11 -37.33
N ARG A 163 32.58 13.56 -38.39
CA ARG A 163 32.04 13.64 -39.76
C ARG A 163 30.72 12.90 -39.91
N LEU A 164 30.57 11.75 -39.26
CA LEU A 164 29.29 11.02 -39.23
C LEU A 164 28.19 11.82 -38.51
N ALA A 165 28.55 12.53 -37.45
CA ALA A 165 27.60 13.38 -36.73
C ALA A 165 27.17 14.60 -37.57
N GLU A 166 28.10 15.20 -38.33
CA GLU A 166 27.80 16.30 -39.26
C GLU A 166 26.82 15.88 -40.37
N ILE A 167 27.01 14.70 -40.98
CA ILE A 167 26.06 14.15 -41.95
C ILE A 167 24.67 13.93 -41.32
N CYS A 168 24.61 13.42 -40.09
CA CYS A 168 23.32 13.27 -39.38
C CYS A 168 22.64 14.61 -39.09
N VAL A 169 23.40 15.70 -38.90
CA VAL A 169 22.85 17.06 -38.75
C VAL A 169 22.29 17.57 -40.08
N GLU A 170 23.00 17.35 -41.19
CA GLU A 170 22.55 17.73 -42.54
C GLU A 170 21.26 17.00 -42.95
N GLU A 171 21.10 15.73 -42.55
CA GLU A 171 19.87 14.94 -42.75
C GLU A 171 18.71 15.37 -41.82
N GLY A 172 18.93 16.27 -40.88
CA GLY A 172 17.94 16.71 -39.89
C GLY A 172 17.70 15.73 -38.74
N ASN A 173 18.43 14.61 -38.67
CA ASN A 173 18.32 13.63 -37.59
C ASN A 173 19.18 14.02 -36.37
N LYS A 174 18.71 15.04 -35.64
CA LYS A 174 19.41 15.63 -34.49
C LYS A 174 19.67 14.64 -33.34
N LYS A 175 18.75 13.69 -33.08
CA LYS A 175 18.90 12.68 -32.01
C LYS A 175 20.04 11.71 -32.29
N GLU A 176 20.16 11.26 -33.54
CA GLU A 176 21.26 10.40 -33.96
C GLU A 176 22.60 11.15 -33.93
N ALA A 177 22.62 12.42 -34.35
CA ALA A 177 23.81 13.27 -34.27
C ALA A 177 24.34 13.41 -32.82
N ILE A 178 23.47 13.64 -31.83
CA ILE A 178 23.88 13.72 -30.40
C ILE A 178 24.51 12.41 -29.92
N ARG A 179 23.95 11.26 -30.31
CA ARG A 179 24.50 9.94 -29.96
C ARG A 179 25.89 9.76 -30.56
N THR A 180 26.07 10.15 -31.81
CA THR A 180 27.34 10.06 -32.54
C THR A 180 28.41 11.00 -31.96
N TYR A 181 28.05 12.25 -31.64
CA TYR A 181 28.95 13.18 -30.93
C TYR A 181 29.34 12.68 -29.54
N SER A 182 28.42 12.05 -28.81
CA SER A 182 28.74 11.47 -27.50
C SER A 182 29.72 10.29 -27.61
N LYS A 183 29.65 9.51 -28.69
CA LYS A 183 30.64 8.47 -28.99
C LYS A 183 32.01 9.05 -29.35
N CYS A 184 32.05 10.12 -30.14
CA CYS A 184 33.29 10.88 -30.42
C CYS A 184 33.99 11.29 -29.11
N LEU A 185 33.24 11.92 -28.20
CA LEU A 185 33.76 12.42 -26.92
C LEU A 185 34.19 11.34 -25.93
N ASN A 186 33.78 10.07 -26.12
CA ASN A 186 34.31 8.97 -25.31
C ASN A 186 35.81 8.74 -25.58
N TYR A 187 36.25 8.97 -26.82
CA TYR A 187 37.62 8.75 -27.26
C TYR A 187 38.46 10.04 -27.28
N ASP A 188 37.84 11.20 -27.56
CA ASP A 188 38.48 12.52 -27.52
C ASP A 188 37.75 13.46 -26.57
N LYS A 189 38.09 13.32 -25.27
CA LYS A 189 37.39 14.01 -24.17
C LYS A 189 37.68 15.51 -24.09
N MET A 190 38.74 16.00 -24.76
CA MET A 190 39.22 17.39 -24.65
C MET A 190 38.76 18.29 -25.82
N ASN A 191 38.01 17.75 -26.79
CA ASN A 191 37.56 18.52 -27.94
C ASN A 191 36.38 19.45 -27.59
N ILE A 192 36.71 20.70 -27.26
CA ILE A 192 35.76 21.75 -26.85
C ILE A 192 34.76 22.05 -27.99
N GLU A 193 35.20 22.04 -29.25
CA GLU A 193 34.33 22.32 -30.41
C GLU A 193 33.20 21.29 -30.54
N VAL A 194 33.51 20.02 -30.33
CA VAL A 194 32.51 18.93 -30.37
C VAL A 194 31.52 19.05 -29.20
N HIS A 195 31.99 19.42 -28.01
CA HIS A 195 31.10 19.70 -26.88
C HIS A 195 30.15 20.86 -27.19
N ARG A 196 30.64 21.97 -27.77
CA ARG A 196 29.81 23.12 -28.19
C ARG A 196 28.79 22.73 -29.26
N LYS A 197 29.21 21.97 -30.30
CA LYS A 197 28.31 21.46 -31.35
C LYS A 197 27.21 20.55 -30.77
N ARG A 198 27.56 19.64 -29.86
CA ARG A 198 26.62 18.74 -29.19
C ARG A 198 25.63 19.51 -28.30
N LEU A 199 26.09 20.55 -27.61
CA LEU A 199 25.28 21.40 -26.75
C LEU A 199 24.25 22.19 -27.57
N LYS A 200 24.66 22.83 -28.66
CA LYS A 200 23.76 23.56 -29.57
C LYS A 200 22.63 22.68 -30.11
N LEU A 201 22.93 21.43 -30.48
CA LEU A 201 21.92 20.48 -30.94
C LEU A 201 20.93 20.06 -29.84
N ALA A 202 21.39 19.97 -28.59
CA ALA A 202 20.52 19.68 -27.46
C ALA A 202 19.58 20.86 -27.14
N GLU A 203 20.06 22.10 -27.30
CA GLU A 203 19.23 23.31 -27.16
C GLU A 203 18.13 23.36 -28.22
N GLU A 204 18.46 23.07 -29.48
CA GLU A 204 17.49 23.03 -30.58
C GLU A 204 16.42 21.93 -30.44
N LEU A 205 16.69 20.86 -29.66
CA LEU A 205 15.74 19.78 -29.39
C LEU A 205 14.88 20.02 -28.14
N GLY A 206 15.23 21.00 -27.29
CA GLY A 206 14.50 21.29 -26.06
C GLY A 206 14.66 20.25 -24.94
N GLU A 207 15.59 19.30 -25.07
CA GLU A 207 15.83 18.21 -24.12
C GLU A 207 16.66 18.69 -22.91
N LYS A 208 15.97 19.28 -21.92
CA LYS A 208 16.59 19.93 -20.75
C LYS A 208 17.57 19.03 -19.98
N HIS A 209 17.26 17.75 -19.80
CA HIS A 209 18.11 16.83 -19.04
C HIS A 209 19.48 16.59 -19.70
N LEU A 210 19.51 16.43 -21.03
CA LEU A 210 20.75 16.26 -21.80
C LEU A 210 21.58 17.53 -21.81
N LEU A 211 20.93 18.69 -21.84
CA LEU A 211 21.61 19.98 -21.81
C LEU A 211 22.45 20.16 -20.53
N ILE A 212 21.90 19.79 -19.38
CA ILE A 212 22.58 19.92 -18.08
C ILE A 212 23.81 19.02 -18.02
N THR A 213 23.68 17.75 -18.44
CA THR A 213 24.81 16.80 -18.41
C THR A 213 25.92 17.19 -19.38
N PHE A 214 25.57 17.75 -20.55
CA PHE A 214 26.57 18.23 -21.50
C PHE A 214 27.27 19.48 -20.98
N LYS A 215 26.54 20.43 -20.40
CA LYS A 215 27.11 21.63 -19.73
C LYS A 215 28.06 21.25 -18.60
N GLU A 216 27.68 20.31 -17.73
CA GLU A 216 28.55 19.78 -16.67
C GLU A 216 29.85 19.19 -17.24
N SER A 217 29.75 18.39 -18.32
CA SER A 217 30.93 17.82 -18.96
C SER A 217 31.85 18.86 -19.59
N LEU A 218 31.28 19.95 -20.13
CA LEU A 218 32.01 21.05 -20.76
C LEU A 218 32.77 21.89 -19.74
N ILE A 219 32.12 22.31 -18.64
CA ILE A 219 32.75 23.18 -17.61
C ILE A 219 34.04 22.58 -17.07
N SER A 220 34.08 21.26 -16.85
CA SER A 220 35.28 20.56 -16.35
C SER A 220 36.49 20.60 -17.30
N LYS A 221 36.30 21.08 -18.54
CA LYS A 221 37.28 21.10 -19.63
C LYS A 221 37.65 22.51 -20.11
N LEU A 222 36.94 23.53 -19.65
CA LEU A 222 37.26 24.93 -19.95
C LEU A 222 38.54 25.35 -19.21
N THR A 223 39.20 26.38 -19.73
CA THR A 223 40.44 26.93 -19.17
C THR A 223 40.21 28.33 -18.60
N GLU A 224 41.16 28.85 -17.81
CA GLU A 224 41.06 30.16 -17.15
C GLU A 224 40.76 31.33 -18.11
N ASN A 225 41.10 31.17 -19.39
CA ASN A 225 40.83 32.17 -20.44
C ASN A 225 39.35 32.33 -20.79
N ASP A 226 38.50 31.34 -20.49
CA ASP A 226 37.07 31.31 -20.84
C ASP A 226 36.18 31.71 -19.65
N PHE A 227 36.61 32.71 -18.86
CA PHE A 227 35.98 33.03 -17.57
C PHE A 227 34.48 33.36 -17.66
N GLU A 228 34.03 34.07 -18.71
CA GLU A 228 32.61 34.39 -18.91
C GLU A 228 31.77 33.13 -19.16
N GLU A 229 32.25 32.22 -20.02
CA GLU A 229 31.56 30.97 -20.35
C GLU A 229 31.51 30.03 -19.14
N ILE A 230 32.57 30.01 -18.30
CA ILE A 230 32.62 29.26 -17.05
C ILE A 230 31.54 29.75 -16.07
N ILE A 231 31.45 31.07 -15.85
CA ILE A 231 30.48 31.66 -14.92
C ILE A 231 29.04 31.41 -15.39
N GLU A 232 28.75 31.66 -16.67
CA GLU A 232 27.41 31.47 -17.23
C GLU A 232 26.98 30.01 -17.15
N THR A 233 27.84 29.09 -17.60
CA THR A 233 27.53 27.66 -17.66
C THR A 233 27.38 27.08 -16.25
N ALA A 234 28.28 27.43 -15.33
CA ALA A 234 28.21 26.98 -13.93
C ALA A 234 26.94 27.50 -13.25
N SER A 235 26.58 28.78 -13.46
CA SER A 235 25.35 29.36 -12.92
C SER A 235 24.10 28.64 -13.42
N HIS A 236 24.03 28.36 -14.73
CA HIS A 236 22.89 27.68 -15.33
C HIS A 236 22.72 26.24 -14.81
N VAL A 237 23.81 25.47 -14.76
CA VAL A 237 23.79 24.08 -14.27
C VAL A 237 23.42 24.04 -12.78
N THR A 238 24.01 24.93 -11.98
CA THR A 238 23.74 25.04 -10.55
C THR A 238 22.28 25.38 -10.27
N LYS A 239 21.71 26.38 -10.96
CA LYS A 239 20.29 26.74 -10.83
C LYS A 239 19.36 25.60 -11.21
N SER A 240 19.72 24.79 -12.20
CA SER A 240 18.93 23.62 -12.57
C SER A 240 19.00 22.51 -11.52
N TYR A 241 20.20 22.19 -11.00
CA TYR A 241 20.33 21.18 -9.95
C TYR A 241 19.73 21.62 -8.61
N TYR A 242 19.73 22.93 -8.33
CA TYR A 242 19.03 23.49 -7.17
C TYR A 242 17.52 23.23 -7.27
N LYS A 243 16.90 23.48 -8.43
CA LYS A 243 15.47 23.17 -8.67
C LYS A 243 15.15 21.68 -8.52
N ASP A 244 16.06 20.82 -8.95
CA ASP A 244 15.95 19.36 -8.82
C ASP A 244 16.28 18.84 -7.40
N LYS A 245 16.60 19.72 -6.43
CA LYS A 245 17.06 19.39 -5.07
C LYS A 245 18.32 18.50 -5.02
N LYS A 246 19.17 18.55 -6.06
CA LYS A 246 20.44 17.79 -6.15
C LYS A 246 21.61 18.66 -5.65
N TYR A 247 21.58 19.04 -4.38
CA TYR A 247 22.50 20.03 -3.80
C TYR A 247 23.98 19.66 -3.88
N SER A 248 24.33 18.39 -3.68
CA SER A 248 25.74 17.93 -3.75
C SER A 248 26.35 18.06 -5.14
N LYS A 249 25.57 17.80 -6.20
CA LYS A 249 26.01 17.99 -7.59
C LYS A 249 26.10 19.47 -7.95
N ALA A 250 25.12 20.27 -7.51
CA ALA A 250 25.14 21.72 -7.67
C ALA A 250 26.41 22.32 -7.04
N LEU A 251 26.75 21.89 -5.82
CA LEU A 251 27.95 22.33 -5.10
C LEU A 251 29.23 22.02 -5.87
N ASN A 252 29.40 20.77 -6.32
CA ASN A 252 30.59 20.36 -7.07
C ASN A 252 30.83 21.19 -8.33
N VAL A 253 29.75 21.54 -9.05
CA VAL A 253 29.84 22.36 -10.26
C VAL A 253 30.18 23.81 -9.90
N LEU A 254 29.53 24.37 -8.88
CA LEU A 254 29.74 25.75 -8.48
C LEU A 254 31.13 26.00 -7.87
N GLN A 255 31.76 24.98 -7.28
CA GLN A 255 33.14 25.08 -6.78
C GLN A 255 34.18 25.25 -7.90
N ILE A 256 33.86 24.92 -9.17
CA ILE A 256 34.80 25.01 -10.30
C ILE A 256 35.25 26.47 -10.55
N PRO A 257 34.33 27.45 -10.72
CA PRO A 257 34.70 28.86 -10.82
C PRO A 257 35.60 29.36 -9.69
N PHE A 258 35.33 28.97 -8.45
CA PHE A 258 36.10 29.41 -7.28
C PHE A 258 37.54 28.87 -7.26
N ARG A 259 37.77 27.70 -7.85
CA ARG A 259 39.11 27.10 -7.97
C ARG A 259 39.89 27.60 -9.18
N LEU A 260 39.22 27.79 -10.32
CA LEU A 260 39.88 28.14 -11.58
C LEU A 260 40.02 29.66 -11.80
N ILE A 261 39.03 30.45 -11.38
CA ILE A 261 38.95 31.89 -11.67
C ILE A 261 38.58 32.70 -10.41
N PRO A 262 39.30 32.55 -9.28
CA PRO A 262 38.93 33.20 -8.01
C PRO A 262 38.84 34.74 -8.12
N GLN A 263 39.63 35.37 -9.00
CA GLN A 263 39.63 36.83 -9.18
C GLN A 263 38.39 37.38 -9.91
N HIS A 264 37.64 36.53 -10.61
CA HIS A 264 36.46 36.91 -11.40
C HIS A 264 35.13 36.45 -10.77
N VAL A 265 35.17 35.91 -9.55
CA VAL A 265 33.98 35.47 -8.82
C VAL A 265 33.12 36.68 -8.46
N THR A 266 31.83 36.65 -8.83
CA THR A 266 30.87 37.71 -8.49
C THR A 266 30.27 37.48 -7.09
N PRO A 267 29.83 38.55 -6.39
CA PRO A 267 29.16 38.42 -5.09
C PRO A 267 27.93 37.49 -5.13
N ASP A 268 27.20 37.45 -6.25
CA ASP A 268 26.06 36.56 -6.43
C ASP A 268 26.47 35.07 -6.38
N LEU A 269 27.61 34.71 -6.96
CA LEU A 269 28.13 33.35 -6.89
C LEU A 269 28.53 32.97 -5.48
N VAL A 270 29.13 33.90 -4.73
CA VAL A 270 29.46 33.71 -3.30
C VAL A 270 28.20 33.43 -2.50
N ASN A 271 27.13 34.20 -2.75
CA ASN A 271 25.85 34.03 -2.08
C ASN A 271 25.25 32.63 -2.35
N ILE A 272 25.23 32.18 -3.62
CA ILE A 272 24.71 30.85 -3.98
C ILE A 272 25.60 29.73 -3.40
N LEU A 273 26.92 29.90 -3.40
CA LEU A 273 27.84 28.90 -2.86
C LEU A 273 27.64 28.72 -1.35
N LEU A 274 27.56 29.81 -0.59
CA LEU A 274 27.30 29.76 0.84
C LEU A 274 25.96 29.07 1.14
N GLU A 275 24.93 29.32 0.35
CA GLU A 275 23.64 28.64 0.50
C GLU A 275 23.74 27.13 0.29
N LEU A 276 24.44 26.71 -0.76
CA LEU A 276 24.66 25.28 -1.04
C LEU A 276 25.52 24.60 0.03
N LEU A 277 26.52 25.30 0.56
CA LEU A 277 27.36 24.80 1.65
C LEU A 277 26.55 24.61 2.94
N LEU A 278 25.67 25.57 3.27
CA LEU A 278 24.74 25.45 4.40
C LEU A 278 23.78 24.26 4.21
N LEU A 279 23.16 24.10 3.03
CA LEU A 279 22.26 22.99 2.72
C LEU A 279 22.95 21.61 2.71
N THR A 280 24.26 21.57 2.44
CA THR A 280 25.07 20.34 2.45
C THR A 280 25.83 20.12 3.76
N ASN A 281 25.57 20.95 4.78
CA ASN A 281 26.18 20.92 6.11
C ASN A 281 27.72 21.04 6.12
N GLN A 282 28.32 21.77 5.15
CA GLN A 282 29.76 21.98 5.04
C GLN A 282 30.20 23.31 5.67
N TYR A 283 30.03 23.43 6.99
CA TYR A 283 30.17 24.71 7.70
C TYR A 283 31.61 25.25 7.77
N SER A 284 32.63 24.39 7.81
CA SER A 284 34.03 24.84 7.80
C SER A 284 34.39 25.58 6.52
N GLN A 285 33.96 25.05 5.38
CA GLN A 285 34.14 25.70 4.08
C GLN A 285 33.34 27.00 3.98
N CYS A 286 32.21 27.15 4.68
CA CYS A 286 31.53 28.44 4.75
C CYS A 286 32.45 29.51 5.38
N LEU A 287 33.16 29.18 6.46
CA LEU A 287 34.10 30.10 7.11
C LEU A 287 35.25 30.47 6.18
N ASP A 288 35.80 29.50 5.45
CA ASP A 288 36.86 29.75 4.45
C ASP A 288 36.37 30.76 3.39
N ILE A 289 35.16 30.56 2.85
CA ILE A 289 34.57 31.48 1.86
C ILE A 289 34.30 32.87 2.44
N PHE A 290 33.87 32.97 3.70
CA PHE A 290 33.69 34.27 4.37
C PHE A 290 35.01 35.03 4.54
N VAL A 291 36.12 34.32 4.81
CA VAL A 291 37.47 34.92 4.90
C VAL A 291 37.95 35.33 3.51
N ASP A 292 37.92 34.40 2.55
CA ASP A 292 38.54 34.57 1.23
C ASP A 292 37.82 35.61 0.35
N PHE A 293 36.48 35.68 0.44
CA PHE A 293 35.67 36.48 -0.49
C PHE A 293 34.80 37.55 0.19
N CYS A 294 34.63 37.51 1.52
CA CYS A 294 33.79 38.48 2.25
C CYS A 294 34.57 39.32 3.27
N ASN A 295 35.90 39.20 3.35
CA ASN A 295 36.77 39.96 4.25
C ASN A 295 36.41 39.83 5.74
N PHE A 296 35.91 38.65 6.17
CA PHE A 296 35.79 38.35 7.60
C PHE A 296 37.14 37.97 8.17
N ASN A 297 37.36 38.29 9.45
CA ASN A 297 38.40 37.64 10.25
C ASN A 297 37.74 36.94 11.42
N PHE A 298 38.17 35.72 11.70
CA PHE A 298 37.65 34.91 12.79
C PHE A 298 38.78 34.49 13.73
N GLU A 299 38.55 34.60 15.03
CA GLU A 299 39.38 33.96 16.04
C GLU A 299 38.78 32.59 16.40
N ILE A 300 39.33 31.55 15.77
CA ILE A 300 38.80 30.17 15.85
C ILE A 300 39.63 29.32 16.82
N VAL A 301 38.95 28.53 17.65
CA VAL A 301 39.57 27.47 18.46
C VAL A 301 38.97 26.12 18.06
N VAL A 302 39.84 25.17 17.71
CA VAL A 302 39.46 23.78 17.49
C VAL A 302 39.43 23.07 18.85
N GLN A 303 38.27 22.54 19.22
CA GLN A 303 38.08 21.82 20.48
C GLN A 303 38.63 20.39 20.38
N SER A 304 38.68 19.69 21.53
CA SER A 304 39.19 18.32 21.64
C SER A 304 38.39 17.28 20.84
N ASP A 305 37.18 17.62 20.41
CA ASP A 305 36.26 16.81 19.60
C ASP A 305 36.28 17.17 18.11
N GLU A 306 37.30 17.91 17.65
CA GLU A 306 37.43 18.45 16.29
C GLU A 306 36.33 19.46 15.91
N SER A 307 35.51 19.93 16.86
CA SER A 307 34.52 20.98 16.62
C SER A 307 35.17 22.37 16.54
N ILE A 308 34.66 23.19 15.62
CA ILE A 308 35.13 24.55 15.37
C ILE A 308 34.31 25.51 16.23
N LYS A 309 34.97 26.25 17.14
CA LYS A 309 34.34 27.32 17.91
C LYS A 309 34.89 28.69 17.49
N ILE A 310 33.99 29.62 17.22
CA ILE A 310 34.30 31.03 16.97
C ILE A 310 34.28 31.76 18.32
N ASN A 311 35.41 32.34 18.73
CA ASN A 311 35.50 33.13 19.96
C ASN A 311 35.24 34.61 19.72
N ASP A 312 35.84 35.16 18.65
CA ASP A 312 35.65 36.54 18.22
C ASP A 312 35.63 36.63 16.69
N TYR A 313 35.06 37.71 16.17
CA TYR A 313 34.97 37.95 14.73
C TYR A 313 35.07 39.45 14.42
N SER A 314 35.68 39.79 13.29
CA SER A 314 35.61 41.12 12.70
C SER A 314 34.92 41.02 11.34
N MET A 315 33.89 41.84 11.14
CA MET A 315 33.09 41.90 9.92
C MET A 315 33.18 43.30 9.30
N PRO A 316 33.12 43.44 7.96
CA PRO A 316 33.05 44.75 7.31
C PRO A 316 31.75 45.51 7.65
N ASP A 317 31.84 46.84 7.81
CA ASP A 317 30.69 47.69 8.17
C ASP A 317 29.56 47.70 7.12
N ASN A 318 29.89 47.50 5.84
CA ASN A 318 28.93 47.58 4.72
C ASN A 318 28.69 46.22 4.04
N ILE A 319 28.40 45.20 4.82
CA ILE A 319 28.07 43.87 4.32
C ILE A 319 26.56 43.72 4.08
N SER A 320 26.17 42.96 3.05
CA SER A 320 24.76 42.69 2.78
C SER A 320 24.12 41.86 3.89
N ILE A 321 22.83 42.13 4.12
CA ILE A 321 22.04 41.41 5.12
C ILE A 321 21.97 39.91 4.83
N ASP A 322 21.89 39.49 3.56
CA ASP A 322 21.93 38.07 3.16
C ASP A 322 23.17 37.35 3.68
N LEU A 323 24.35 37.98 3.56
CA LEU A 323 25.61 37.40 4.03
C LEU A 323 25.68 37.39 5.55
N LYS A 324 25.18 38.44 6.23
CA LYS A 324 25.04 38.45 7.70
C LYS A 324 24.16 37.29 8.19
N THR A 325 22.99 37.09 7.57
CA THR A 325 22.06 36.00 7.88
C THR A 325 22.70 34.63 7.67
N LYS A 326 23.40 34.42 6.54
CA LYS A 326 24.12 33.17 6.26
C LYS A 326 25.24 32.92 7.27
N PHE A 327 25.92 33.96 7.73
CA PHE A 327 26.92 33.84 8.79
C PHE A 327 26.27 33.45 10.13
N ILE A 328 25.14 34.06 10.51
CA ILE A 328 24.40 33.67 11.72
C ILE A 328 23.96 32.22 11.65
N VAL A 329 23.36 31.79 10.54
CA VAL A 329 22.97 30.39 10.34
C VAL A 329 24.19 29.46 10.47
N CYS A 330 25.33 29.83 9.89
CA CYS A 330 26.58 29.08 10.05
C CYS A 330 27.03 29.00 11.51
N ALA A 331 27.03 30.11 12.25
CA ALA A 331 27.40 30.16 13.66
C ALA A 331 26.47 29.32 14.55
N VAL A 332 25.16 29.35 14.29
CA VAL A 332 24.15 28.51 14.97
C VAL A 332 24.44 27.03 14.71
N LYS A 333 24.73 26.65 13.45
CA LYS A 333 25.05 25.26 13.08
C LYS A 333 26.38 24.76 13.64
N LEU A 334 27.35 25.66 13.83
CA LEU A 334 28.58 25.41 14.57
C LEU A 334 28.39 25.45 16.10
N LYS A 335 27.16 25.61 16.59
CA LYS A 335 26.80 25.68 18.02
C LYS A 335 27.49 26.82 18.78
N CYS A 336 27.86 27.88 18.07
CA CYS A 336 28.45 29.09 18.62
C CYS A 336 27.35 30.10 19.01
N PHE A 337 26.51 29.72 19.98
CA PHE A 337 25.29 30.47 20.31
C PHE A 337 25.57 31.86 20.89
N ASP A 338 26.65 32.04 21.66
CA ASP A 338 27.04 33.36 22.22
C ASP A 338 27.31 34.40 21.13
N VAL A 339 27.91 33.97 20.01
CA VAL A 339 28.20 34.81 18.85
C VAL A 339 26.92 35.06 18.05
N ALA A 340 26.14 34.01 17.81
CA ALA A 340 24.88 34.11 17.09
C ALA A 340 23.89 35.05 17.80
N GLU A 341 23.77 34.98 19.13
CA GLU A 341 22.85 35.81 19.90
C GLU A 341 23.19 37.31 19.80
N LYS A 342 24.48 37.67 19.90
CA LYS A 342 24.93 39.07 19.71
C LYS A 342 24.59 39.60 18.31
N LEU A 343 24.79 38.78 17.28
CA LEU A 343 24.46 39.13 15.90
C LEU A 343 22.96 39.25 15.68
N ILE A 344 22.17 38.36 16.29
CA ILE A 344 20.71 38.40 16.25
C ILE A 344 20.19 39.68 16.92
N ASP A 345 20.69 40.01 18.11
CA ASP A 345 20.30 41.24 18.82
C ASP A 345 20.65 42.50 17.99
N ALA A 346 21.78 42.49 17.27
CA ALA A 346 22.14 43.56 16.34
C ALA A 346 21.18 43.68 15.15
N ILE A 347 20.87 42.56 14.46
CA ILE A 347 19.95 42.56 13.31
C ILE A 347 18.53 43.02 13.71
N ILE A 348 18.04 42.63 14.89
CA ILE A 348 16.72 43.07 15.38
C ILE A 348 16.65 44.60 15.55
N ILE A 349 17.78 45.28 15.82
CA ILE A 349 17.85 46.73 16.02
C ILE A 349 18.10 47.46 14.69
N GLU A 350 18.98 46.92 13.84
CA GLU A 350 19.45 47.57 12.63
C GLU A 350 18.46 47.46 11.46
N GLU A 351 17.71 46.35 11.36
CA GLU A 351 16.96 46.00 10.17
C GLU A 351 15.43 46.01 10.39
N ASP A 352 14.67 46.36 9.34
CA ASP A 352 13.21 46.36 9.37
C ASP A 352 12.63 45.00 8.96
N VAL A 353 11.93 44.34 9.88
CA VAL A 353 11.28 43.04 9.68
C VAL A 353 10.25 43.05 8.54
N GLU A 354 9.66 44.21 8.21
CA GLU A 354 8.72 44.29 7.09
C GLU A 354 9.40 44.12 5.72
N ILE A 355 10.72 44.28 5.65
CA ILE A 355 11.52 44.17 4.42
C ILE A 355 12.25 42.82 4.37
N VAL A 356 12.89 42.41 5.47
CA VAL A 356 13.79 41.23 5.53
C VAL A 356 13.26 40.08 6.39
N GLY A 357 11.93 39.97 6.55
CA GLY A 357 11.32 38.98 7.42
C GLY A 357 11.54 37.51 7.00
N ASP A 358 11.79 37.25 5.72
CA ASP A 358 12.19 35.92 5.21
C ASP A 358 13.56 35.50 5.76
N LEU A 359 14.54 36.40 5.79
CA LEU A 359 15.86 36.13 6.38
C LEU A 359 15.78 35.85 7.88
N PHE A 360 14.86 36.50 8.60
CA PHE A 360 14.61 36.20 10.02
C PHE A 360 14.06 34.78 10.19
N LEU A 361 13.19 34.33 9.29
CA LEU A 361 12.65 32.97 9.31
C LEU A 361 13.74 31.92 9.08
N ASP A 362 14.69 32.16 8.17
CA ASP A 362 15.82 31.26 7.94
C ASP A 362 16.66 31.05 9.21
N ILE A 363 16.93 32.13 9.96
CA ILE A 363 17.64 32.06 11.24
C ILE A 363 16.80 31.31 12.28
N CYS A 364 15.50 31.58 12.35
CA CYS A 364 14.60 30.87 13.27
C CYS A 364 14.59 29.36 13.01
N GLU A 365 14.49 28.94 11.75
CA GLU A 365 14.54 27.52 11.37
C GLU A 365 15.86 26.87 11.78
N ALA A 366 16.98 27.56 11.56
CA ALA A 366 18.30 27.09 11.98
C ALA A 366 18.38 26.88 13.50
N LEU A 367 17.87 27.84 14.28
CA LEU A 367 17.84 27.78 15.75
C LEU A 367 16.92 26.66 16.27
N MET A 368 15.73 26.49 15.66
CA MET A 368 14.79 25.42 16.01
C MET A 368 15.41 24.04 15.77
N MET A 369 16.12 23.84 14.65
CA MET A 369 16.82 22.59 14.37
C MET A 369 17.90 22.25 15.42
N GLU A 370 18.59 23.25 15.97
CA GLU A 370 19.58 23.08 17.04
C GLU A 370 18.97 23.19 18.46
N LYS A 371 17.63 23.15 18.57
CA LYS A 371 16.86 23.19 19.83
C LYS A 371 17.06 24.46 20.66
N GLN A 372 17.44 25.58 20.03
CA GLN A 372 17.57 26.88 20.69
C GLN A 372 16.29 27.70 20.61
N PHE A 373 15.22 27.18 21.20
CA PHE A 373 13.87 27.76 21.09
C PHE A 373 13.76 29.15 21.74
N GLN A 374 14.46 29.40 22.85
CA GLN A 374 14.41 30.70 23.54
C GLN A 374 14.97 31.84 22.70
N ILE A 375 16.07 31.59 21.98
CA ILE A 375 16.68 32.58 21.08
C ILE A 375 15.78 32.77 19.86
N ALA A 376 15.22 31.69 19.29
CA ALA A 376 14.28 31.77 18.17
C ALA A 376 13.03 32.62 18.50
N LEU A 377 12.51 32.52 19.73
CA LEU A 377 11.37 33.33 20.17
C LEU A 377 11.64 34.84 20.09
N LYS A 378 12.89 35.30 20.32
CA LYS A 378 13.25 36.72 20.18
C LYS A 378 12.99 37.25 18.76
N LEU A 379 13.29 36.44 17.75
CA LEU A 379 13.11 36.75 16.34
C LEU A 379 11.64 36.58 15.87
N PHE A 380 10.90 35.64 16.46
CA PHE A 380 9.48 35.46 16.13
C PHE A 380 8.58 36.59 16.66
N VAL A 381 8.92 37.23 17.78
CA VAL A 381 8.13 38.34 18.35
C VAL A 381 7.93 39.50 17.37
N PRO A 382 8.96 40.05 16.69
CA PRO A 382 8.76 41.08 15.70
C PRO A 382 8.08 40.54 14.43
N LEU A 383 8.38 39.31 13.99
CA LEU A 383 7.72 38.67 12.83
C LEU A 383 6.19 38.55 13.01
N LYS A 384 5.74 38.16 14.20
CA LYS A 384 4.32 38.10 14.56
C LYS A 384 3.62 39.46 14.55
N LYS A 385 4.36 40.55 14.79
CA LYS A 385 3.82 41.92 14.80
C LYS A 385 3.84 42.58 13.42
N SER A 386 4.58 42.01 12.46
CA SER A 386 4.66 42.49 11.08
C SER A 386 3.33 42.30 10.34
N LYS A 387 3.04 43.23 9.43
CA LYS A 387 1.88 43.18 8.54
C LYS A 387 2.08 42.18 7.41
N ASN A 388 3.30 42.06 6.89
CA ASN A 388 3.61 41.20 5.75
C ASN A 388 3.92 39.75 6.16
N PHE A 389 4.51 39.55 7.35
CA PHE A 389 5.05 38.25 7.77
C PHE A 389 4.27 37.57 8.90
N SER A 390 3.22 38.18 9.45
CA SER A 390 2.30 37.52 10.41
C SER A 390 1.38 36.50 9.70
N LEU A 391 2.00 35.50 9.07
CA LEU A 391 1.35 34.41 8.35
C LEU A 391 1.12 33.20 9.27
N ALA A 392 0.19 32.33 8.88
CA ALA A 392 -0.14 31.10 9.62
C ALA A 392 1.09 30.23 9.93
N GLY A 393 2.02 30.08 8.97
CA GLY A 393 3.25 29.29 9.16
C GLY A 393 4.22 29.87 10.19
N VAL A 394 4.26 31.21 10.34
CA VAL A 394 5.08 31.87 11.36
C VAL A 394 4.51 31.66 12.74
N TRP A 395 3.19 31.81 12.88
CA TRP A 395 2.48 31.53 14.12
C TRP A 395 2.59 30.06 14.55
N LEU A 396 2.61 29.13 13.60
CA LEU A 396 2.82 27.70 13.89
C LEU A 396 4.20 27.47 14.52
N LYS A 397 5.29 27.90 13.86
CA LYS A 397 6.65 27.73 14.36
C LYS A 397 6.89 28.48 15.69
N PHE A 398 6.29 29.65 15.84
CA PHE A 398 6.30 30.40 17.11
C PHE A 398 5.63 29.60 18.23
N SER A 399 4.50 28.96 17.96
CA SER A 399 3.76 28.15 18.94
C SER A 399 4.52 26.87 19.31
N GLU A 400 5.17 26.22 18.34
CA GLU A 400 6.07 25.08 18.57
C GLU A 400 7.25 25.46 19.49
N CYS A 401 7.86 26.63 19.27
CA CYS A 401 8.92 27.13 20.15
C CYS A 401 8.42 27.40 21.58
N LEU A 402 7.21 27.94 21.73
CA LEU A 402 6.59 28.19 23.04
C LEU A 402 6.30 26.87 23.78
N GLU A 403 5.82 25.85 23.06
CA GLU A 403 5.55 24.52 23.61
C GLU A 403 6.83 23.90 24.18
N GLU A 404 7.92 23.90 23.43
CA GLU A 404 9.23 23.38 23.85
C GLU A 404 9.84 24.20 25.01
N CYS A 405 9.51 25.50 25.09
CA CYS A 405 9.88 26.34 26.24
C CYS A 405 8.98 26.13 27.48
N GLY A 406 7.96 25.26 27.41
CA GLY A 406 7.03 24.97 28.50
C GLY A 406 5.93 26.02 28.71
N LEU A 407 5.80 27.01 27.81
CA LEU A 407 4.79 28.07 27.86
C LEU A 407 3.48 27.61 27.21
N LYS A 408 2.86 26.57 27.79
CA LYS A 408 1.73 25.83 27.20
C LYS A 408 0.52 26.71 26.88
N GLU A 409 0.13 27.62 27.77
CA GLU A 409 -1.04 28.48 27.57
C GLU A 409 -0.89 29.41 26.35
N GLN A 410 0.28 30.03 26.22
CA GLN A 410 0.58 30.90 25.08
C GLN A 410 0.71 30.12 23.77
N ALA A 411 1.23 28.89 23.83
CA ALA A 411 1.29 28.01 22.67
C ALA A 411 -0.12 27.62 22.19
N VAL A 412 -1.05 27.30 23.10
CA VAL A 412 -2.46 27.03 22.77
C VAL A 412 -3.10 28.24 22.07
N GLU A 413 -2.94 29.45 22.62
CA GLU A 413 -3.43 30.67 21.98
C GLU A 413 -2.85 30.85 20.58
N GLY A 414 -1.55 30.65 20.43
CA GLY A 414 -0.85 30.68 19.15
C GLY A 414 -1.42 29.68 18.14
N TYR A 415 -1.60 28.41 18.51
CA TYR A 415 -2.20 27.41 17.64
C TYR A 415 -3.64 27.74 17.23
N PHE A 416 -4.47 28.28 18.12
CA PHE A 416 -5.80 28.77 17.75
C PHE A 416 -5.72 29.90 16.73
N THR A 417 -4.77 30.84 16.85
CA THR A 417 -4.59 31.87 15.82
C THR A 417 -4.23 31.28 14.46
N VAL A 418 -3.42 30.20 14.41
CA VAL A 418 -3.11 29.52 13.14
C VAL A 418 -4.38 28.97 12.50
N ILE A 419 -5.26 28.33 13.27
CA ILE A 419 -6.54 27.82 12.77
C ILE A 419 -7.41 28.95 12.23
N THR A 420 -7.44 30.12 12.90
CA THR A 420 -8.22 31.28 12.41
C THR A 420 -7.66 31.87 11.12
N LEU A 421 -6.34 31.89 10.96
CA LEU A 421 -5.67 32.44 9.77
C LEU A 421 -5.71 31.48 8.59
N ALA A 422 -5.58 30.17 8.85
CA ALA A 422 -5.56 29.12 7.86
C ALA A 422 -6.29 27.85 8.37
N PRO A 423 -7.64 27.80 8.26
CA PRO A 423 -8.42 26.65 8.73
C PRO A 423 -8.05 25.31 8.09
N GLN A 424 -7.45 25.34 6.89
CA GLN A 424 -7.01 24.14 6.16
C GLN A 424 -5.65 23.60 6.64
N HIS A 425 -4.98 24.25 7.61
CA HIS A 425 -3.65 23.89 8.07
C HIS A 425 -3.70 22.80 9.17
N LEU A 426 -3.88 21.54 8.76
CA LEU A 426 -4.13 20.42 9.67
C LEU A 426 -2.93 19.98 10.53
N GLU A 427 -1.71 20.42 10.23
CA GLU A 427 -0.51 20.08 11.00
C GLU A 427 -0.60 20.58 12.46
N VAL A 428 -1.36 21.66 12.69
CA VAL A 428 -1.57 22.28 14.02
C VAL A 428 -2.46 21.44 14.92
N LEU A 429 -3.37 20.64 14.35
CA LEU A 429 -4.40 19.95 15.11
C LEU A 429 -3.81 18.92 16.08
N TYR A 430 -2.74 18.22 15.68
CA TYR A 430 -2.12 17.21 16.53
C TYR A 430 -1.40 17.81 17.74
N PRO A 431 -0.44 18.76 17.58
CA PRO A 431 0.18 19.45 18.70
C PRO A 431 -0.85 20.13 19.62
N LEU A 432 -1.84 20.83 19.06
CA LEU A 432 -2.88 21.49 19.85
C LEU A 432 -3.72 20.50 20.65
N ALA A 433 -4.22 19.44 20.02
CA ALA A 433 -5.02 18.43 20.72
C ALA A 433 -4.21 17.75 21.84
N LYS A 434 -2.96 17.38 21.57
CA LYS A 434 -2.05 16.81 22.57
C LYS A 434 -1.86 17.76 23.75
N LEU A 435 -1.58 19.03 23.49
CA LEU A 435 -1.34 20.04 24.52
C LEU A 435 -2.59 20.30 25.37
N LEU A 436 -3.77 20.38 24.75
CA LEU A 436 -5.05 20.51 25.46
C LEU A 436 -5.32 19.32 26.38
N LEU A 437 -4.96 18.10 25.97
CA LEU A 437 -5.11 16.91 26.80
C LEU A 437 -4.16 16.91 27.99
N GLU A 438 -2.91 17.35 27.80
CA GLU A 438 -1.96 17.55 28.91
C GLU A 438 -2.47 18.59 29.92
N MET A 439 -3.23 19.59 29.45
CA MET A 439 -3.91 20.58 30.29
C MET A 439 -5.26 20.09 30.85
N ASN A 440 -5.61 18.81 30.69
CA ASN A 440 -6.90 18.21 31.09
C ASN A 440 -8.15 18.82 30.44
N LYS A 441 -8.01 19.53 29.31
CA LYS A 441 -9.11 20.14 28.56
C LYS A 441 -9.67 19.21 27.47
N LYS A 442 -10.20 18.05 27.88
CA LYS A 442 -10.64 16.98 26.96
C LYS A 442 -11.74 17.42 25.98
N LYS A 443 -12.69 18.27 26.39
CA LYS A 443 -13.79 18.73 25.54
C LYS A 443 -13.30 19.64 24.41
N GLU A 444 -12.49 20.64 24.74
CA GLU A 444 -11.84 21.52 23.76
C GLU A 444 -10.99 20.72 22.78
N ALA A 445 -10.26 19.70 23.26
CA ALA A 445 -9.50 18.81 22.38
C ALA A 445 -10.40 18.08 21.37
N LEU A 446 -11.54 17.54 21.79
CA LEU A 446 -12.49 16.88 20.88
C LEU A 446 -13.08 17.83 19.83
N GLU A 447 -13.41 19.06 20.23
CA GLU A 447 -13.88 20.10 19.31
C GLU A 447 -12.81 20.43 18.25
N VAL A 448 -11.56 20.64 18.65
CA VAL A 448 -10.44 20.90 17.73
C VAL A 448 -10.24 19.73 16.76
N MET A 449 -10.28 18.50 17.26
CA MET A 449 -10.12 17.29 16.44
C MET A 449 -11.31 17.04 15.50
N SER A 450 -12.42 17.78 15.65
CA SER A 450 -13.58 17.71 14.74
C SER A 450 -13.45 18.59 13.51
N TYR A 451 -12.50 19.54 13.48
CA TYR A 451 -12.29 20.46 12.35
C TYR A 451 -11.74 19.81 11.08
N GLN A 452 -11.51 18.49 11.06
CA GLN A 452 -11.02 17.79 9.87
C GLN A 452 -12.08 17.73 8.76
N THR A 453 -11.64 17.86 7.51
CA THR A 453 -12.49 17.68 6.32
C THR A 453 -12.19 16.34 5.66
N ALA A 454 -13.15 15.78 4.93
CA ALA A 454 -13.01 14.46 4.29
C ALA A 454 -11.86 14.37 3.27
N ASP A 455 -11.44 15.49 2.67
CA ASP A 455 -10.42 15.54 1.62
C ASP A 455 -8.98 15.56 2.15
N ARG A 456 -8.78 16.02 3.39
CA ARG A 456 -7.47 16.08 4.04
C ARG A 456 -7.61 15.63 5.49
N LEU A 457 -6.99 14.51 5.82
CA LEU A 457 -7.12 13.88 7.13
C LEU A 457 -5.76 13.82 7.82
N ASN A 458 -5.75 14.19 9.12
CA ASN A 458 -4.61 13.95 10.00
C ASN A 458 -4.89 12.68 10.79
N VAL A 459 -4.18 11.60 10.44
CA VAL A 459 -4.41 10.27 10.99
C VAL A 459 -4.03 10.21 12.46
N GLY A 460 -2.95 10.89 12.86
CA GLY A 460 -2.51 10.97 14.25
C GLY A 460 -3.60 11.56 15.16
N VAL A 461 -4.33 12.57 14.66
CA VAL A 461 -5.46 13.17 15.38
C VAL A 461 -6.64 12.20 15.50
N LEU A 462 -6.99 11.46 14.43
CA LEU A 462 -8.07 10.47 14.49
C LEU A 462 -7.76 9.35 15.49
N MET A 463 -6.51 8.86 15.52
CA MET A 463 -6.08 7.86 16.48
C MET A 463 -6.15 8.38 17.93
N LEU A 464 -5.75 9.64 18.16
CA LEU A 464 -5.86 10.28 19.48
C LEU A 464 -7.33 10.44 19.90
N ARG A 465 -8.19 10.86 18.96
CA ARG A 465 -9.64 10.99 19.16
C ARG A 465 -10.26 9.65 19.53
N LEU A 466 -9.95 8.55 18.83
CA LEU A 466 -10.41 7.20 19.17
C LEU A 466 -10.08 6.82 20.61
N LYS A 467 -8.83 7.06 21.05
CA LYS A 467 -8.39 6.76 22.41
C LYS A 467 -9.21 7.51 23.46
N ILE A 468 -9.52 8.79 23.21
CA ILE A 468 -10.29 9.63 24.14
C ILE A 468 -11.77 9.24 24.14
N LEU A 469 -12.37 9.00 22.98
CA LEU A 469 -13.76 8.59 22.87
C LEU A 469 -14.00 7.26 23.60
N LYS A 470 -13.07 6.30 23.49
CA LYS A 470 -13.09 5.05 24.26
C LYS A 470 -13.03 5.30 25.77
N GLN A 471 -12.22 6.26 26.23
CA GLN A 471 -12.15 6.62 27.67
C GLN A 471 -13.41 7.31 28.19
N ILE A 472 -14.10 8.08 27.33
CA ILE A 472 -15.34 8.79 27.68
C ILE A 472 -16.54 7.83 27.63
N GLY A 473 -16.45 6.76 26.84
CA GLY A 473 -17.54 5.82 26.60
C GLY A 473 -18.54 6.30 25.56
N ASP A 474 -18.19 7.30 24.74
CA ASP A 474 -19.03 7.75 23.61
C ASP A 474 -18.82 6.82 22.42
N LEU A 475 -19.56 5.69 22.43
CA LEU A 475 -19.46 4.66 21.41
C LEU A 475 -19.92 5.14 20.02
N GLN A 476 -20.92 6.03 19.96
CA GLN A 476 -21.46 6.50 18.67
C GLN A 476 -20.41 7.27 17.88
N GLU A 477 -19.73 8.22 18.51
CA GLU A 477 -18.66 8.98 17.86
C GLU A 477 -17.40 8.14 17.68
N TYR A 478 -17.15 7.15 18.55
CA TYR A 478 -16.04 6.22 18.41
C TYR A 478 -16.10 5.43 17.10
N TRP A 479 -17.25 4.81 16.79
CA TRP A 479 -17.43 4.03 15.57
C TRP A 479 -17.33 4.90 14.30
N LYS A 480 -17.93 6.10 14.30
CA LYS A 480 -17.80 7.06 13.19
C LYS A 480 -16.36 7.49 12.97
N CYS A 481 -15.61 7.72 14.05
CA CYS A 481 -14.19 8.08 13.97
C CYS A 481 -13.35 6.94 13.37
N MET A 482 -13.67 5.68 13.70
CA MET A 482 -12.99 4.52 13.11
C MET A 482 -13.35 4.34 11.63
N GLU A 483 -14.61 4.51 11.28
CA GLU A 483 -15.07 4.46 9.89
C GLU A 483 -14.38 5.54 9.02
N LEU A 484 -14.26 6.77 9.53
CA LEU A 484 -13.53 7.85 8.87
C LEU A 484 -12.03 7.56 8.75
N LEU A 485 -11.43 6.88 9.74
CA LEU A 485 -10.03 6.46 9.67
C LEU A 485 -9.81 5.44 8.55
N LEU A 486 -10.73 4.48 8.41
CA LEU A 486 -10.66 3.42 7.39
C LEU A 486 -11.03 3.91 5.99
N SER A 487 -11.96 4.86 5.85
CA SER A 487 -12.44 5.36 4.54
C SER A 487 -11.34 5.92 3.63
N ARG A 488 -10.17 6.25 4.20
CA ARG A 488 -8.95 6.64 3.48
C ARG A 488 -8.51 5.59 2.47
N HIS A 489 -8.60 4.31 2.83
CA HIS A 489 -8.11 3.20 2.00
C HIS A 489 -9.06 1.99 1.93
N CYS A 490 -10.19 2.04 2.63
CA CYS A 490 -11.28 1.08 2.59
C CYS A 490 -12.53 1.69 1.93
N VAL A 491 -13.36 0.85 1.32
CA VAL A 491 -14.67 1.25 0.80
C VAL A 491 -15.66 1.40 1.95
N VAL A 492 -16.30 2.57 2.06
CA VAL A 492 -17.46 2.77 2.94
C VAL A 492 -18.70 2.31 2.21
N PHE A 493 -19.38 1.27 2.73
CA PHE A 493 -20.57 0.71 2.09
C PHE A 493 -21.82 1.56 2.33
N ARG A 494 -22.53 1.88 1.25
CA ARG A 494 -23.82 2.62 1.30
C ARG A 494 -25.03 1.69 1.26
N HIS A 495 -24.88 0.56 0.60
CA HIS A 495 -25.96 -0.38 0.34
C HIS A 495 -25.50 -1.82 0.55
N GLU A 496 -26.43 -2.70 0.95
CA GLU A 496 -26.18 -4.14 1.13
C GLU A 496 -25.60 -4.81 -0.13
N SER A 497 -26.04 -4.38 -1.32
CA SER A 497 -25.48 -4.87 -2.59
C SER A 497 -23.98 -4.60 -2.78
N GLU A 498 -23.44 -3.55 -2.16
CA GLU A 498 -21.99 -3.30 -2.19
C GLU A 498 -21.25 -4.27 -1.27
N MET A 499 -21.84 -4.63 -0.13
CA MET A 499 -21.32 -5.65 0.78
C MET A 499 -21.31 -7.03 0.10
N ASN A 500 -22.37 -7.36 -0.67
CA ASN A 500 -22.41 -8.58 -1.48
C ASN A 500 -21.23 -8.68 -2.45
N MET A 501 -20.83 -7.55 -3.06
CA MET A 501 -19.67 -7.51 -3.95
C MET A 501 -18.35 -7.65 -3.20
N ALA A 502 -18.24 -7.15 -1.97
CA ALA A 502 -17.02 -7.25 -1.16
C ALA A 502 -16.65 -8.69 -0.77
N VAL A 503 -17.64 -9.56 -0.57
CA VAL A 503 -17.44 -10.98 -0.19
C VAL A 503 -17.24 -11.93 -1.39
N THR A 504 -17.24 -11.40 -2.61
CA THR A 504 -16.96 -12.21 -3.81
C THR A 504 -15.48 -12.61 -3.90
N VAL A 505 -15.20 -13.70 -4.62
CA VAL A 505 -13.83 -14.15 -4.89
C VAL A 505 -13.14 -13.14 -5.80
N GLY A 506 -11.84 -12.92 -5.59
CA GLY A 506 -11.02 -12.04 -6.42
C GLY A 506 -10.15 -11.08 -5.62
N ARG A 507 -9.26 -10.38 -6.34
CA ARG A 507 -8.33 -9.43 -5.74
C ARG A 507 -9.06 -8.21 -5.20
N CYS A 508 -8.45 -7.53 -4.23
CA CYS A 508 -8.99 -6.29 -3.66
C CYS A 508 -9.34 -5.26 -4.74
N SER A 509 -8.50 -5.08 -5.76
CA SER A 509 -8.74 -4.14 -6.86
C SER A 509 -9.98 -4.49 -7.70
N GLU A 510 -10.25 -5.78 -7.90
CA GLU A 510 -11.40 -6.26 -8.68
C GLU A 510 -12.70 -6.10 -7.90
N LYS A 511 -12.67 -6.37 -6.59
CA LYS A 511 -13.80 -6.10 -5.68
C LYS A 511 -14.18 -4.63 -5.70
N VAL A 512 -13.18 -3.75 -5.53
CA VAL A 512 -13.38 -2.29 -5.56
C VAL A 512 -13.91 -1.83 -6.93
N ALA A 513 -13.37 -2.35 -8.04
CA ALA A 513 -13.84 -2.02 -9.38
C ALA A 513 -15.29 -2.46 -9.64
N ARG A 514 -15.71 -3.62 -9.12
CA ARG A 514 -17.11 -4.07 -9.20
C ARG A 514 -18.05 -3.14 -8.42
N ILE A 515 -17.64 -2.71 -7.23
CA ILE A 515 -18.43 -1.75 -6.43
C ILE A 515 -18.51 -0.40 -7.15
N GLN A 516 -17.42 0.07 -7.77
CA GLN A 516 -17.40 1.29 -8.56
C GLN A 516 -18.39 1.24 -9.73
N LYS A 517 -18.38 0.16 -10.51
CA LYS A 517 -19.36 -0.06 -11.59
C LYS A 517 -20.80 -0.08 -11.08
N LEU A 518 -21.03 -0.65 -9.89
CA LEU A 518 -22.36 -0.68 -9.27
C LEU A 518 -22.85 0.73 -8.89
N ARG A 519 -21.99 1.59 -8.36
CA ARG A 519 -22.32 2.99 -8.05
C ARG A 519 -22.60 3.79 -9.31
N GLU A 520 -21.77 3.62 -10.34
CA GLU A 520 -21.97 4.24 -11.66
C GLU A 520 -23.32 3.85 -12.27
N PHE A 521 -23.68 2.56 -12.21
CA PHE A 521 -24.97 2.08 -12.69
C PHE A 521 -26.17 2.71 -11.95
N ARG A 522 -26.02 3.03 -10.66
CA ARG A 522 -27.08 3.63 -9.83
C ARG A 522 -27.15 5.15 -9.90
N ASN A 523 -26.19 5.80 -10.57
CA ASN A 523 -25.98 7.25 -10.50
C ASN A 523 -25.78 7.75 -9.06
N ASP A 524 -25.14 6.95 -8.19
CA ASP A 524 -24.74 7.43 -6.87
C ASP A 524 -23.58 8.43 -7.05
N ASP A 525 -23.72 9.65 -6.52
CA ASP A 525 -22.74 10.73 -6.71
C ASP A 525 -21.29 10.29 -6.36
N THR A 526 -20.37 10.83 -7.17
CA THR A 526 -18.96 10.53 -7.43
C THR A 526 -17.99 10.79 -6.27
N GLU A 527 -18.30 10.34 -5.05
CA GLU A 527 -17.25 10.26 -4.04
C GLU A 527 -16.26 9.14 -4.42
N PRO A 528 -14.94 9.44 -4.51
CA PRO A 528 -13.95 8.48 -4.96
C PRO A 528 -13.89 7.27 -4.02
N ILE A 529 -14.08 6.09 -4.60
CA ILE A 529 -13.87 4.81 -3.93
C ILE A 529 -12.38 4.47 -3.92
N PRO A 530 -11.82 4.04 -2.78
CA PRO A 530 -11.43 4.88 -1.64
C PRO A 530 -10.59 6.08 -2.05
N ASN A 531 -10.42 7.04 -1.14
CA ASN A 531 -9.71 8.30 -1.35
C ASN A 531 -8.18 8.11 -1.49
N GLN A 532 -7.70 7.36 -2.50
CA GLN A 532 -6.27 7.15 -2.80
C GLN A 532 -5.52 8.48 -3.05
N ASN A 533 -6.26 9.56 -3.31
CA ASN A 533 -5.75 10.91 -3.52
C ASN A 533 -5.82 11.81 -2.27
N ALA A 534 -6.39 11.35 -1.14
CA ALA A 534 -6.40 12.14 0.09
C ALA A 534 -4.97 12.27 0.63
N THR A 535 -4.50 13.50 0.80
CA THR A 535 -3.22 13.75 1.45
C THR A 535 -3.35 13.37 2.94
N CYS A 536 -2.81 12.21 3.30
CA CYS A 536 -2.79 11.71 4.67
C CYS A 536 -1.58 12.26 5.41
N ILE A 537 -1.80 12.99 6.50
CA ILE A 537 -0.75 13.48 7.38
C ILE A 537 -0.58 12.50 8.53
N MET A 538 0.68 12.19 8.89
CA MET A 538 1.05 11.22 9.95
C MET A 538 0.47 9.81 9.74
N GLU A 539 0.53 9.29 8.50
CA GLU A 539 0.05 7.94 8.23
C GLU A 539 0.91 6.87 8.96
N PRO A 540 0.29 5.97 9.74
CA PRO A 540 1.02 4.94 10.48
C PRO A 540 1.53 3.82 9.55
N GLU A 541 2.50 3.06 10.06
CA GLU A 541 2.90 1.78 9.48
C GLU A 541 1.70 0.83 9.44
N VAL A 542 1.63 0.01 8.38
CA VAL A 542 0.51 -0.92 8.14
C VAL A 542 0.25 -1.83 9.34
N GLU A 543 1.31 -2.34 9.97
CA GLU A 543 1.20 -3.25 11.12
C GLU A 543 0.56 -2.56 12.33
N LYS A 544 0.94 -1.31 12.63
CA LYS A 544 0.37 -0.53 13.74
C LYS A 544 -1.09 -0.16 13.50
N GLU A 545 -1.46 0.15 12.25
CA GLU A 545 -2.85 0.43 11.90
C GLU A 545 -3.72 -0.83 11.99
N TYR A 546 -3.18 -1.98 11.59
CA TYR A 546 -3.86 -3.26 11.70
C TYR A 546 -4.07 -3.69 13.15
N GLU A 547 -3.05 -3.56 14.02
CA GLU A 547 -3.21 -3.83 15.46
C GLU A 547 -4.30 -2.95 16.09
N LEU A 548 -4.36 -1.67 15.70
CA LEU A 548 -5.47 -0.80 16.13
C LEU A 548 -6.83 -1.34 15.66
N LEU A 549 -6.95 -1.77 14.39
CA LEU A 549 -8.19 -2.36 13.88
C LEU A 549 -8.56 -3.64 14.67
N LYS A 550 -7.58 -4.50 14.95
CA LYS A 550 -7.78 -5.73 15.72
C LYS A 550 -8.29 -5.44 17.13
N ASP A 551 -7.67 -4.49 17.83
CA ASP A 551 -8.13 -4.01 19.14
C ASP A 551 -9.57 -3.47 19.09
N VAL A 552 -9.93 -2.78 18.00
CA VAL A 552 -11.27 -2.23 17.79
C VAL A 552 -12.29 -3.34 17.54
N LEU A 553 -11.97 -4.35 16.73
CA LEU A 553 -12.85 -5.49 16.44
C LEU A 553 -13.04 -6.37 17.69
N GLN A 554 -11.98 -6.60 18.47
CA GLN A 554 -12.09 -7.28 19.76
C GLN A 554 -12.93 -6.49 20.76
N PHE A 555 -12.78 -5.17 20.79
CA PHE A 555 -13.61 -4.31 21.62
C PHE A 555 -15.09 -4.39 21.21
N ALA A 556 -15.39 -4.36 19.91
CA ALA A 556 -16.76 -4.54 19.41
C ALA A 556 -17.37 -5.88 19.83
N LEU A 557 -16.58 -6.96 19.82
CA LEU A 557 -16.98 -8.28 20.29
C LEU A 557 -17.30 -8.27 21.80
N GLN A 558 -16.45 -7.64 22.61
CA GLN A 558 -16.64 -7.52 24.07
C GLN A 558 -17.89 -6.69 24.41
N THR A 559 -18.17 -5.63 23.66
CA THR A 559 -19.35 -4.78 23.86
C THR A 559 -20.62 -5.33 23.20
N LYS A 560 -20.53 -6.47 22.49
CA LYS A 560 -21.62 -7.08 21.71
C LYS A 560 -22.18 -6.18 20.60
N GLU A 561 -21.34 -5.29 20.05
CA GLU A 561 -21.67 -4.40 18.93
C GLU A 561 -21.37 -5.10 17.59
N PHE A 562 -22.06 -6.21 17.34
CA PHE A 562 -21.78 -7.12 16.23
C PHE A 562 -22.02 -6.48 14.84
N GLU A 563 -22.98 -5.54 14.72
CA GLU A 563 -23.23 -4.80 13.48
C GLU A 563 -22.02 -3.95 13.07
N GLN A 564 -21.41 -3.24 14.04
CA GLN A 564 -20.22 -2.42 13.80
C GLN A 564 -19.02 -3.29 13.47
N MET A 565 -18.88 -4.42 14.16
CA MET A 565 -17.85 -5.41 13.88
C MET A 565 -17.95 -5.94 12.45
N GLN A 566 -19.15 -6.29 11.98
CA GLN A 566 -19.39 -6.76 10.61
C GLN A 566 -19.04 -5.67 9.59
N LYS A 567 -19.54 -4.44 9.79
CA LYS A 567 -19.27 -3.31 8.90
C LYS A 567 -17.77 -3.03 8.79
N LEU A 568 -17.08 -2.83 9.91
CA LEU A 568 -15.66 -2.45 9.93
C LEU A 568 -14.75 -3.55 9.36
N SER A 569 -15.03 -4.81 9.66
CA SER A 569 -14.25 -5.94 9.12
C SER A 569 -14.46 -6.11 7.62
N MET A 570 -15.70 -5.98 7.12
CA MET A 570 -15.97 -5.96 5.67
C MET A 570 -15.28 -4.78 4.97
N MET A 571 -15.26 -3.59 5.59
CA MET A 571 -14.55 -2.43 5.04
C MET A 571 -13.05 -2.75 4.94
N ALA A 572 -12.45 -3.27 6.00
CA ALA A 572 -11.04 -3.65 6.04
C ALA A 572 -10.67 -4.70 4.97
N TYR A 573 -11.60 -5.61 4.62
CA TYR A 573 -11.42 -6.61 3.56
C TYR A 573 -11.32 -6.01 2.15
N THR A 574 -11.73 -4.75 1.97
CA THR A 574 -11.58 -3.98 0.71
C THR A 574 -10.32 -3.13 0.66
N SER A 575 -9.41 -3.26 1.64
CA SER A 575 -8.16 -2.51 1.67
C SER A 575 -7.00 -3.26 1.04
N LYS A 576 -6.30 -2.60 0.12
CA LYS A 576 -5.01 -3.10 -0.40
C LYS A 576 -3.91 -3.07 0.66
N ARG A 577 -4.00 -2.18 1.67
CA ARG A 577 -2.99 -2.08 2.74
C ARG A 577 -3.06 -3.31 3.66
N PHE A 578 -4.26 -3.84 3.91
CA PHE A 578 -4.48 -4.98 4.80
C PHE A 578 -4.48 -6.34 4.10
N GLU A 579 -4.03 -6.42 2.84
CA GLU A 579 -4.04 -7.65 2.05
C GLU A 579 -3.29 -8.81 2.74
N ARG A 580 -2.18 -8.50 3.45
CA ARG A 580 -1.41 -9.46 4.25
C ARG A 580 -2.19 -10.08 5.42
N TYR A 581 -3.19 -9.37 5.95
CA TYR A 581 -4.02 -9.80 7.09
C TYR A 581 -5.43 -10.23 6.67
N SER A 582 -5.65 -10.46 5.37
CA SER A 582 -6.97 -10.74 4.79
C SER A 582 -7.66 -11.95 5.41
N ASP A 583 -6.93 -13.04 5.72
CA ASP A 583 -7.52 -14.24 6.31
C ASP A 583 -7.96 -14.01 7.77
N GLU A 584 -7.19 -13.24 8.56
CA GLU A 584 -7.55 -12.88 9.94
C GLU A 584 -8.74 -11.90 9.96
N ILE A 585 -8.79 -10.94 9.01
CA ILE A 585 -9.96 -10.07 8.82
C ILE A 585 -11.20 -10.89 8.45
N ALA A 586 -11.06 -11.85 7.53
CA ALA A 586 -12.15 -12.71 7.12
C ALA A 586 -12.69 -13.56 8.28
N PHE A 587 -11.83 -13.94 9.23
CA PHE A 587 -12.28 -14.60 10.46
C PHE A 587 -13.13 -13.69 11.34
N PHE A 588 -12.72 -12.44 11.59
CA PHE A 588 -13.57 -11.48 12.29
C PHE A 588 -14.89 -11.22 11.55
N MET A 589 -14.89 -11.19 10.22
CA MET A 589 -16.12 -11.11 9.43
C MET A 589 -17.03 -12.32 9.68
N LEU A 590 -16.49 -13.54 9.68
CA LEU A 590 -17.25 -14.76 9.96
C LEU A 590 -17.88 -14.75 11.35
N LEU A 591 -17.12 -14.35 12.37
CA LEU A 591 -17.65 -14.23 13.73
C LEU A 591 -18.78 -13.21 13.80
N ALA A 592 -18.62 -12.05 13.16
CA ALA A 592 -19.65 -11.03 13.12
C ALA A 592 -20.92 -11.53 12.40
N CYS A 593 -20.77 -12.18 11.24
CA CYS A 593 -21.89 -12.79 10.51
C CYS A 593 -22.60 -13.87 11.34
N LEU A 594 -21.87 -14.67 12.11
CA LEU A 594 -22.46 -15.71 12.98
C LEU A 594 -23.34 -15.09 14.07
N HIS A 595 -22.86 -14.03 14.72
CA HIS A 595 -23.60 -13.34 15.79
C HIS A 595 -24.77 -12.51 15.27
N ASN A 596 -24.69 -11.98 14.03
CA ASN A 596 -25.78 -11.24 13.38
C ASN A 596 -26.75 -12.15 12.61
N GLU A 597 -26.55 -13.47 12.62
CA GLU A 597 -27.33 -14.44 11.82
C GLU A 597 -27.32 -14.14 10.30
N ASP A 598 -26.25 -13.53 9.80
CA ASP A 598 -26.06 -13.21 8.38
C ASP A 598 -25.49 -14.42 7.62
N ILE A 599 -26.42 -15.26 7.16
CA ILE A 599 -26.12 -16.52 6.48
C ILE A 599 -25.54 -16.27 5.09
N TYR A 600 -25.98 -15.22 4.38
CA TYR A 600 -25.56 -14.97 3.00
C TYR A 600 -24.07 -14.61 2.94
N HIS A 601 -23.65 -13.57 3.67
CA HIS A 601 -22.26 -13.15 3.69
C HIS A 601 -21.38 -14.21 4.36
N GLY A 602 -21.84 -14.77 5.48
CA GLY A 602 -21.14 -15.86 6.18
C GLY A 602 -20.81 -17.04 5.28
N TYR A 603 -21.78 -17.52 4.49
CA TYR A 603 -21.58 -18.60 3.52
C TYR A 603 -20.51 -18.26 2.46
N HIS A 604 -20.56 -17.05 1.88
CA HIS A 604 -19.62 -16.65 0.84
C HIS A 604 -18.18 -16.59 1.35
N ILE A 605 -17.98 -16.08 2.57
CA ILE A 605 -16.68 -15.97 3.22
C ILE A 605 -16.14 -17.35 3.61
N VAL A 606 -16.96 -18.18 4.29
CA VAL A 606 -16.50 -19.50 4.77
C VAL A 606 -16.21 -20.45 3.62
N ARG A 607 -16.93 -20.32 2.50
CA ARG A 607 -16.66 -21.07 1.27
C ARG A 607 -15.27 -20.77 0.70
N ASP A 608 -14.86 -19.50 0.70
CA ASP A 608 -13.53 -19.10 0.23
C ASP A 608 -12.43 -19.65 1.15
N ILE A 609 -12.60 -19.47 2.46
CA ILE A 609 -11.67 -19.98 3.48
C ILE A 609 -11.58 -21.52 3.46
N ALA A 610 -12.71 -22.23 3.33
CA ALA A 610 -12.74 -23.69 3.22
C ALA A 610 -12.07 -24.20 1.94
N GLY A 611 -12.08 -23.41 0.86
CA GLY A 611 -11.30 -23.70 -0.34
C GLY A 611 -9.79 -23.65 -0.09
N LYS A 612 -9.31 -22.65 0.67
CA LYS A 612 -7.87 -22.48 1.00
C LYS A 612 -7.37 -23.50 2.02
N TYR A 613 -8.15 -23.78 3.06
CA TYR A 613 -7.75 -24.58 4.22
C TYR A 613 -8.60 -25.85 4.35
N HIS A 614 -8.77 -26.56 3.23
CA HIS A 614 -9.69 -27.69 3.10
C HIS A 614 -9.38 -28.91 4.01
N GLN A 615 -8.18 -28.99 4.59
CA GLN A 615 -7.81 -30.05 5.54
C GLN A 615 -8.17 -29.73 7.00
N ASN A 616 -8.55 -28.49 7.31
CA ASN A 616 -8.88 -28.11 8.69
C ASN A 616 -10.36 -28.41 8.99
N ASN A 617 -10.61 -29.43 9.81
CA ASN A 617 -11.97 -29.84 10.22
C ASN A 617 -12.75 -28.72 10.92
N PHE A 618 -12.08 -27.79 11.61
CA PHE A 618 -12.75 -26.71 12.30
C PHE A 618 -13.46 -25.74 11.32
N ILE A 619 -12.86 -25.50 10.16
CA ILE A 619 -13.47 -24.65 9.12
C ILE A 619 -14.72 -25.32 8.54
N TRP A 620 -14.71 -26.64 8.38
CA TRP A 620 -15.89 -27.39 7.96
C TRP A 620 -17.01 -27.38 8.99
N ASN A 621 -16.67 -27.35 10.29
CA ASN A 621 -17.66 -27.18 11.35
C ASN A 621 -18.31 -25.80 11.28
N ILE A 622 -17.54 -24.73 11.08
CA ILE A 622 -18.08 -23.38 10.86
C ILE A 622 -18.90 -23.32 9.57
N PHE A 623 -18.42 -23.93 8.49
CA PHE A 623 -19.14 -24.01 7.23
C PHE A 623 -20.53 -24.61 7.42
N ASN A 624 -20.63 -25.66 8.25
CA ASN A 624 -21.89 -26.32 8.58
C ASN A 624 -22.87 -25.39 9.34
N LEU A 625 -22.38 -24.43 10.14
CA LEU A 625 -23.24 -23.45 10.83
C LEU A 625 -23.92 -22.47 9.85
N PHE A 626 -23.26 -22.15 8.74
CA PHE A 626 -23.81 -21.27 7.70
C PHE A 626 -24.62 -22.04 6.63
N MET A 627 -24.72 -23.37 6.72
CA MET A 627 -25.57 -24.13 5.82
C MET A 627 -27.03 -24.05 6.24
N THR A 628 -27.87 -23.43 5.40
CA THR A 628 -29.32 -23.51 5.53
C THR A 628 -29.88 -24.66 4.70
N ALA A 629 -30.90 -25.33 5.25
CA ALA A 629 -31.63 -26.37 4.53
C ALA A 629 -32.17 -25.83 3.20
N GLY A 630 -31.78 -26.45 2.08
CA GLY A 630 -32.33 -26.18 0.75
C GLY A 630 -31.46 -25.34 -0.20
N ASN A 631 -30.25 -24.92 0.18
CA ASN A 631 -29.40 -24.15 -0.72
C ASN A 631 -28.69 -25.05 -1.76
N GLN A 632 -29.25 -25.16 -2.97
CA GLN A 632 -28.68 -25.96 -4.07
C GLN A 632 -27.25 -25.56 -4.46
N LYS A 633 -26.84 -24.30 -4.21
CA LYS A 633 -25.49 -23.80 -4.53
C LYS A 633 -24.42 -24.52 -3.70
N VAL A 634 -24.74 -24.84 -2.45
CA VAL A 634 -23.88 -25.57 -1.50
C VAL A 634 -23.61 -27.00 -1.98
N SER A 635 -24.67 -27.72 -2.39
CA SER A 635 -24.56 -29.09 -2.90
C SER A 635 -23.67 -29.16 -4.15
N LYS A 636 -23.84 -28.23 -5.10
CA LYS A 636 -22.97 -28.14 -6.28
C LYS A 636 -21.51 -27.86 -5.92
N PHE A 637 -21.26 -27.00 -4.93
CA PHE A 637 -19.90 -26.70 -4.45
C PHE A 637 -19.24 -27.95 -3.82
N ILE A 638 -19.91 -28.61 -2.87
CA ILE A 638 -19.41 -29.83 -2.21
C ILE A 638 -19.14 -30.93 -3.25
N MET A 639 -20.08 -31.15 -4.17
CA MET A 639 -19.92 -32.16 -5.24
C MET A 639 -18.69 -31.87 -6.11
N ARG A 640 -18.46 -30.61 -6.49
CA ARG A 640 -17.29 -30.21 -7.29
C ARG A 640 -16.00 -30.38 -6.51
N LEU A 641 -15.97 -29.97 -5.24
CA LEU A 641 -14.77 -30.05 -4.41
C LEU A 641 -14.38 -31.51 -4.14
N ARG A 642 -15.36 -32.38 -3.88
CA ARG A 642 -15.13 -33.82 -3.69
C ARG A 642 -14.50 -34.49 -4.92
N ARG A 643 -14.86 -34.06 -6.13
CA ARG A 643 -14.22 -34.58 -7.37
C ARG A 643 -12.75 -34.20 -7.44
N LYS A 644 -12.38 -33.01 -6.93
CA LYS A 644 -11.00 -32.51 -6.93
C LYS A 644 -10.19 -33.12 -5.78
N VAL A 645 -10.77 -33.21 -4.58
CA VAL A 645 -10.10 -33.67 -3.36
C VAL A 645 -10.98 -34.72 -2.65
N PRO A 646 -10.89 -36.00 -3.05
CA PRO A 646 -11.73 -37.06 -2.51
C PRO A 646 -11.33 -37.52 -1.09
N GLU A 647 -10.15 -37.11 -0.60
CA GLU A 647 -9.59 -37.55 0.68
C GLU A 647 -10.20 -36.83 1.90
N ILE A 648 -11.01 -35.79 1.70
CA ILE A 648 -11.58 -35.00 2.81
C ILE A 648 -12.83 -35.71 3.35
N GLU A 649 -12.69 -36.33 4.53
CA GLU A 649 -13.79 -37.04 5.20
C GLU A 649 -14.98 -36.13 5.56
N ALA A 650 -14.71 -34.87 5.93
CA ALA A 650 -15.73 -33.89 6.27
C ALA A 650 -16.73 -33.64 5.13
N LEU A 651 -16.30 -33.75 3.87
CA LEU A 651 -17.18 -33.58 2.72
C LEU A 651 -18.21 -34.70 2.61
N GLU A 652 -17.88 -35.94 3.02
CA GLU A 652 -18.83 -37.05 2.99
C GLU A 652 -19.96 -36.86 4.02
N VAL A 653 -19.60 -36.37 5.22
CA VAL A 653 -20.58 -36.04 6.27
C VAL A 653 -21.50 -34.91 5.80
N LEU A 654 -20.93 -33.85 5.21
CA LEU A 654 -21.70 -32.70 4.72
C LEU A 654 -22.63 -33.08 3.56
N ASP A 655 -22.17 -33.91 2.62
CA ASP A 655 -22.99 -34.42 1.51
C ASP A 655 -24.17 -35.24 2.04
N ALA A 656 -23.93 -36.12 3.03
CA ALA A 656 -24.97 -36.91 3.66
C ALA A 656 -25.98 -36.05 4.45
N ASN A 657 -25.52 -35.02 5.15
CA ASN A 657 -26.37 -34.04 5.84
C ASN A 657 -27.22 -33.25 4.82
N MET A 658 -26.63 -32.85 3.69
CA MET A 658 -27.34 -32.13 2.62
C MET A 658 -28.40 -33.00 1.95
N ASP A 659 -28.09 -34.26 1.68
CA ASP A 659 -29.05 -35.24 1.16
C ASP A 659 -30.21 -35.45 2.15
N PHE A 660 -29.90 -35.52 3.44
CA PHE A 660 -30.91 -35.59 4.49
C PHE A 660 -31.83 -34.35 4.49
N CYS A 661 -31.27 -33.15 4.50
CA CYS A 661 -32.03 -31.89 4.45
C CYS A 661 -32.84 -31.72 3.16
N SER A 662 -32.35 -32.27 2.04
CA SER A 662 -33.03 -32.23 0.73
C SER A 662 -34.09 -33.32 0.56
N ALA A 663 -34.40 -34.08 1.62
CA ALA A 663 -35.32 -35.22 1.62
C ALA A 663 -34.90 -36.41 0.72
N ASN A 664 -33.62 -36.51 0.35
CA ASN A 664 -33.01 -37.66 -0.31
C ASN A 664 -32.63 -38.74 0.71
N TYR A 665 -33.61 -39.19 1.50
CA TYR A 665 -33.40 -40.07 2.65
C TYR A 665 -32.69 -41.38 2.30
N THR A 666 -32.86 -41.91 1.08
CA THR A 666 -32.24 -43.16 0.64
C THR A 666 -30.72 -43.06 0.49
N SER A 667 -30.20 -41.93 0.01
CA SER A 667 -28.77 -41.67 -0.11
C SER A 667 -28.14 -41.43 1.27
N ALA A 668 -28.76 -40.57 2.08
CA ALA A 668 -28.34 -40.31 3.45
C ALA A 668 -28.30 -41.60 4.30
N LEU A 669 -29.31 -42.46 4.18
CA LEU A 669 -29.39 -43.73 4.90
C LEU A 669 -28.18 -44.64 4.61
N LYS A 670 -27.72 -44.73 3.36
CA LYS A 670 -26.56 -45.57 2.99
C LYS A 670 -25.30 -45.13 3.72
N TYR A 671 -25.07 -43.82 3.80
CA TYR A 671 -23.91 -43.25 4.49
C TYR A 671 -24.00 -43.50 6.00
N PHE A 672 -25.09 -43.06 6.64
CA PHE A 672 -25.21 -43.15 8.10
C PHE A 672 -25.27 -44.59 8.61
N ILE A 673 -25.77 -45.56 7.84
CA ILE A 673 -25.69 -46.99 8.22
C ILE A 673 -24.23 -47.47 8.24
N LYS A 674 -23.44 -47.10 7.22
CA LYS A 674 -22.01 -47.43 7.17
C LYS A 674 -21.30 -46.82 8.37
N GLU A 675 -21.59 -45.55 8.66
CA GLU A 675 -20.97 -44.81 9.76
C GLU A 675 -21.35 -45.36 11.14
N PHE A 676 -22.63 -45.71 11.33
CA PHE A 676 -23.11 -46.29 12.59
C PHE A 676 -22.42 -47.61 12.92
N LYS A 677 -22.20 -48.47 11.92
CA LYS A 677 -21.49 -49.75 12.08
C LYS A 677 -20.06 -49.58 12.57
N THR A 678 -19.42 -48.46 12.22
CA THR A 678 -18.04 -48.16 12.61
C THR A 678 -17.97 -47.49 13.97
N THR A 679 -18.79 -46.46 14.21
CA THR A 679 -18.65 -45.58 15.38
C THR A 679 -19.54 -45.96 16.56
N ASN A 680 -20.69 -46.62 16.31
CA ASN A 680 -21.76 -46.80 17.30
C ASN A 680 -22.14 -45.50 18.04
N SER A 681 -22.00 -44.35 17.38
CA SER A 681 -22.23 -43.04 18.00
C SER A 681 -23.72 -42.80 18.30
N PRO A 682 -24.06 -42.25 19.48
CA PRO A 682 -25.44 -41.86 19.82
C PRO A 682 -26.04 -40.87 18.80
N TYR A 683 -25.21 -39.94 18.29
CA TYR A 683 -25.63 -38.95 17.30
C TYR A 683 -26.04 -39.61 15.99
N VAL A 684 -25.22 -40.54 15.47
CA VAL A 684 -25.52 -41.25 14.23
C VAL A 684 -26.77 -42.13 14.39
N SER A 685 -26.94 -42.77 15.55
CA SER A 685 -28.18 -43.51 15.88
C SER A 685 -29.41 -42.59 15.84
N PHE A 686 -29.28 -41.38 16.37
CA PHE A 686 -30.36 -40.40 16.38
C PHE A 686 -30.72 -39.93 14.96
N ILE A 687 -29.73 -39.59 14.13
CA ILE A 687 -29.95 -39.21 12.72
C ILE A 687 -30.60 -40.36 11.93
N LEU A 688 -30.12 -41.61 12.08
CA LEU A 688 -30.76 -42.78 11.48
C LEU A 688 -32.20 -42.97 11.96
N GLY A 689 -32.45 -42.72 13.25
CA GLY A 689 -33.79 -42.72 13.84
C GLY A 689 -34.70 -41.71 13.15
N ILE A 690 -34.22 -40.49 12.91
CA ILE A 690 -34.99 -39.45 12.23
C ILE A 690 -35.26 -39.82 10.76
N ILE A 691 -34.25 -40.32 10.03
CA ILE A 691 -34.41 -40.77 8.64
C ILE A 691 -35.49 -41.86 8.54
N THR A 692 -35.41 -42.87 9.41
CA THR A 692 -36.37 -43.98 9.42
C THR A 692 -37.77 -43.53 9.84
N LEU A 693 -37.88 -42.58 10.79
CA LEU A 693 -39.14 -41.96 11.19
C LEU A 693 -39.80 -41.18 10.04
N HIS A 694 -39.02 -40.41 9.27
CA HIS A 694 -39.55 -39.70 8.10
C HIS A 694 -39.99 -40.68 7.00
N LEU A 695 -39.20 -41.72 6.73
CA LEU A 695 -39.58 -42.76 5.78
C LEU A 695 -40.85 -43.50 6.18
N SER A 696 -41.08 -43.77 7.48
CA SER A 696 -42.28 -44.45 7.96
C SER A 696 -43.54 -43.58 7.92
N THR A 697 -43.40 -42.27 8.08
CA THR A 697 -44.54 -41.34 8.24
C THR A 697 -44.91 -40.56 6.97
N ILE A 698 -43.94 -40.23 6.11
CA ILE A 698 -44.14 -39.32 4.97
C ILE A 698 -44.35 -40.07 3.64
N MET A 699 -43.74 -41.25 3.47
CA MET A 699 -43.81 -42.00 2.21
C MET A 699 -45.18 -42.67 2.02
N LYS A 700 -46.04 -42.09 1.17
CA LYS A 700 -47.39 -42.61 0.85
C LYS A 700 -47.39 -43.96 0.10
N GLN A 701 -46.25 -44.40 -0.44
CA GLN A 701 -46.14 -45.55 -1.34
C GLN A 701 -45.58 -46.82 -0.69
N VAL A 702 -45.43 -46.86 0.63
CA VAL A 702 -44.84 -47.98 1.37
C VAL A 702 -45.96 -48.92 1.87
N THR A 703 -45.75 -50.24 1.74
CA THR A 703 -46.68 -51.25 2.27
C THR A 703 -46.77 -51.18 3.79
N GLU A 704 -47.91 -51.57 4.37
CA GLU A 704 -48.12 -51.52 5.83
C GLU A 704 -47.07 -52.36 6.61
N ASP A 705 -46.63 -53.49 6.06
CA ASP A 705 -45.59 -54.33 6.66
C ASP A 705 -44.25 -53.58 6.79
N VAL A 706 -43.87 -52.83 5.74
CA VAL A 706 -42.61 -52.07 5.74
C VAL A 706 -42.72 -50.84 6.64
N LYS A 707 -43.88 -50.20 6.75
CA LYS A 707 -44.11 -49.13 7.74
C LYS A 707 -43.96 -49.63 9.17
N THR A 708 -44.46 -50.82 9.45
CA THR A 708 -44.35 -51.46 10.77
C THR A 708 -42.89 -51.77 11.10
N GLN A 709 -42.16 -52.38 10.16
CA GLN A 709 -40.73 -52.66 10.34
C GLN A 709 -39.90 -51.38 10.52
N LEU A 710 -40.22 -50.31 9.78
CA LEU A 710 -39.53 -49.01 9.93
C LEU A 710 -39.84 -48.34 11.26
N SER A 711 -41.06 -48.43 11.78
CA SER A 711 -41.43 -47.85 13.08
C SER A 711 -40.80 -48.61 14.25
N GLU A 712 -40.69 -49.94 14.15
CA GLU A 712 -39.92 -50.77 15.09
C GLU A 712 -38.43 -50.38 15.08
N THR A 713 -37.85 -50.25 13.88
CA THR A 713 -36.45 -49.82 13.71
C THR A 713 -36.21 -48.43 14.28
N THR A 714 -37.11 -47.49 14.00
CA THR A 714 -37.08 -46.12 14.54
C THR A 714 -37.07 -46.15 16.06
N THR A 715 -38.01 -46.89 16.67
CA THR A 715 -38.12 -47.00 18.12
C THR A 715 -36.85 -47.59 18.73
N TYR A 716 -36.29 -48.63 18.12
CA TYR A 716 -35.03 -49.22 18.57
C TYR A 716 -33.87 -48.20 18.54
N LEU A 717 -33.72 -47.44 17.45
CA LEU A 717 -32.64 -46.46 17.30
C LEU A 717 -32.76 -45.29 18.29
N PHE A 718 -33.98 -44.80 18.53
CA PHE A 718 -34.21 -43.76 19.52
C PHE A 718 -33.97 -44.25 20.95
N LEU A 719 -34.36 -45.48 21.28
CA LEU A 719 -34.07 -46.07 22.59
C LEU A 719 -32.58 -46.36 22.78
N TYR A 720 -31.87 -46.76 21.71
CA TYR A 720 -30.42 -46.89 21.74
C TYR A 720 -29.75 -45.53 22.00
N TYR A 721 -30.13 -44.49 21.26
CA TYR A 721 -29.70 -43.10 21.50
C TYR A 721 -29.94 -42.68 22.96
N ALA A 722 -31.16 -42.89 23.46
CA ALA A 722 -31.52 -42.52 24.84
C ALA A 722 -30.68 -43.23 25.91
N LYS A 723 -30.27 -44.48 25.67
CA LYS A 723 -29.44 -45.26 26.60
C LYS A 723 -27.95 -44.92 26.51
N SER A 724 -27.48 -44.55 25.33
CA SER A 724 -26.06 -44.31 25.02
C SER A 724 -25.63 -42.86 25.22
N ARG A 725 -26.58 -41.91 25.18
CA ARG A 725 -26.34 -40.50 25.45
C ARG A 725 -26.02 -40.26 26.93
N SER A 726 -25.22 -39.22 27.21
CA SER A 726 -24.88 -38.83 28.58
C SER A 726 -26.12 -38.51 29.42
N LYS A 727 -26.09 -38.85 30.71
CA LYS A 727 -27.13 -38.48 31.68
C LYS A 727 -27.32 -36.96 31.78
N MET A 728 -26.27 -36.19 31.53
CA MET A 728 -26.37 -34.72 31.52
C MET A 728 -27.25 -34.22 30.37
N ALA A 729 -27.44 -34.98 29.29
CA ALA A 729 -28.35 -34.62 28.20
C ALA A 729 -29.75 -35.26 28.37
N SER A 730 -30.15 -35.65 29.59
CA SER A 730 -31.44 -36.32 29.81
C SER A 730 -32.64 -35.47 29.38
N GLN A 731 -32.56 -34.14 29.50
CA GLN A 731 -33.62 -33.24 29.05
C GLN A 731 -33.81 -33.30 27.52
N GLU A 732 -32.70 -33.23 26.76
CA GLU A 732 -32.64 -33.43 25.30
C GLU A 732 -33.25 -34.78 24.90
N VAL A 733 -32.83 -35.85 25.58
CA VAL A 733 -33.30 -37.22 25.31
C VAL A 733 -34.81 -37.36 25.51
N PHE A 734 -35.35 -36.85 26.63
CA PHE A 734 -36.79 -36.93 26.88
C PHE A 734 -37.60 -36.11 25.89
N TYR A 735 -37.14 -34.91 25.53
CA TYR A 735 -37.78 -34.11 24.50
C TYR A 735 -37.82 -34.84 23.16
N ASN A 736 -36.69 -35.40 22.72
CA ASN A 736 -36.56 -36.11 21.45
C ASN A 736 -37.41 -37.39 21.40
N LEU A 737 -37.50 -38.16 22.49
CA LEU A 737 -38.41 -39.29 22.60
C LEU A 737 -39.88 -38.86 22.51
N GLY A 738 -40.23 -37.74 23.17
CA GLY A 738 -41.56 -37.14 23.08
C GLY A 738 -41.93 -36.78 21.64
N ARG A 739 -41.01 -36.10 20.92
CA ARG A 739 -41.17 -35.73 19.51
C ARG A 739 -41.34 -36.96 18.61
N MET A 740 -40.55 -38.01 18.82
CA MET A 740 -40.68 -39.27 18.07
C MET A 740 -42.06 -39.90 18.24
N TYR A 741 -42.52 -40.09 19.48
CA TYR A 741 -43.82 -40.70 19.75
C TYR A 741 -44.97 -39.85 19.24
N GLN A 742 -44.85 -38.52 19.32
CA GLN A 742 -45.85 -37.60 18.76
C GLN A 742 -45.95 -37.75 17.24
N GLN A 743 -44.81 -37.84 16.55
CA GLN A 743 -44.74 -38.02 15.10
C GLN A 743 -45.28 -39.40 14.64
N LEU A 744 -45.08 -40.45 15.45
CA LEU A 744 -45.65 -41.78 15.24
C LEU A 744 -47.16 -41.85 15.57
N GLY A 745 -47.74 -40.80 16.15
CA GLY A 745 -49.15 -40.75 16.54
C GLY A 745 -49.47 -41.33 17.94
N ILE A 746 -48.45 -41.70 18.72
CA ILE A 746 -48.59 -42.33 20.04
C ILE A 746 -48.61 -41.24 21.13
N MET A 747 -49.73 -40.51 21.20
CA MET A 747 -49.84 -39.27 21.98
C MET A 747 -49.63 -39.46 23.49
N TYR A 748 -50.07 -40.58 24.08
CA TYR A 748 -49.93 -40.81 25.52
C TYR A 748 -48.46 -40.95 25.95
N LEU A 749 -47.61 -41.57 25.13
CA LEU A 749 -46.17 -41.65 25.38
C LEU A 749 -45.50 -40.30 25.14
N ALA A 750 -45.92 -39.59 24.10
CA ALA A 750 -45.42 -38.23 23.85
C ALA A 750 -45.65 -37.32 25.05
N GLU A 751 -46.88 -37.31 25.60
CA GLU A 751 -47.21 -36.58 26.82
C GLU A 751 -46.34 -36.99 28.01
N HIS A 752 -46.16 -38.29 28.25
CA HIS A 752 -45.31 -38.80 29.33
C HIS A 752 -43.88 -38.27 29.25
N TYR A 753 -43.26 -38.33 28.08
CA TYR A 753 -41.89 -37.87 27.90
C TYR A 753 -41.75 -36.34 27.96
N TYR A 754 -42.71 -35.58 27.42
CA TYR A 754 -42.68 -34.12 27.59
C TYR A 754 -42.81 -33.69 29.05
N LYS A 755 -43.62 -34.40 29.86
CA LYS A 755 -43.70 -34.10 31.29
C LYS A 755 -42.35 -34.32 32.00
N LYS A 756 -41.62 -35.37 31.63
CA LYS A 756 -40.28 -35.64 32.17
C LYS A 756 -39.26 -34.54 31.86
N VAL A 757 -39.42 -33.79 30.78
CA VAL A 757 -38.53 -32.65 30.46
C VAL A 757 -38.55 -31.61 31.59
N PHE A 758 -39.70 -31.40 32.23
CA PHE A 758 -39.84 -30.45 33.34
C PHE A 758 -39.24 -30.94 34.65
N GLU A 759 -39.05 -32.26 34.80
CA GLU A 759 -38.51 -32.90 36.02
C GLU A 759 -36.97 -32.95 36.01
N VAL A 760 -36.32 -32.68 34.88
CA VAL A 760 -34.86 -32.71 34.75
C VAL A 760 -34.27 -31.37 35.19
N GLU A 761 -33.30 -31.44 36.10
CA GLU A 761 -32.43 -30.34 36.53
C GLU A 761 -30.97 -30.83 36.45
N ASN A 762 -30.07 -29.98 35.94
CA ASN A 762 -28.64 -30.24 35.90
C ASN A 762 -27.87 -28.89 35.89
N GLU A 763 -26.57 -28.94 36.18
CA GLU A 763 -25.70 -27.76 36.23
C GLU A 763 -25.62 -27.04 34.87
N LEU A 764 -25.52 -27.78 33.76
CA LEU A 764 -25.40 -27.19 32.41
C LEU A 764 -26.64 -26.37 31.97
N LEU A 765 -27.83 -26.76 32.42
CA LEU A 765 -29.08 -26.05 32.13
C LEU A 765 -29.21 -24.79 32.99
N GLU A 766 -28.56 -24.74 34.14
CA GLU A 766 -28.49 -23.54 34.98
C GLU A 766 -27.46 -22.53 34.44
N GLU A 767 -26.32 -23.01 33.94
CA GLU A 767 -25.28 -22.17 33.33
C GLU A 767 -25.69 -21.61 31.96
N HIS A 768 -26.43 -22.38 31.17
CA HIS A 768 -26.78 -22.04 29.79
C HIS A 768 -28.28 -22.23 29.49
N PRO A 769 -29.17 -21.50 30.19
CA PRO A 769 -30.61 -21.66 30.04
C PRO A 769 -31.10 -21.32 28.63
N ASP A 770 -30.55 -20.27 28.02
CA ASP A 770 -31.04 -19.75 26.73
C ASP A 770 -30.71 -20.67 25.54
N THR A 771 -29.69 -21.51 25.65
CA THR A 771 -29.23 -22.38 24.55
C THR A 771 -29.57 -23.86 24.73
N LEU A 772 -29.64 -24.36 25.97
CA LEU A 772 -29.82 -25.79 26.24
C LEU A 772 -31.19 -26.17 26.80
N CYS A 773 -31.96 -25.22 27.35
CA CYS A 773 -33.22 -25.53 28.01
C CYS A 773 -34.37 -25.76 27.02
N LEU A 774 -34.93 -26.97 27.01
CA LEU A 774 -36.01 -27.37 26.10
C LEU A 774 -37.42 -27.31 26.71
N ARG A 775 -37.57 -26.60 27.84
CA ARG A 775 -38.84 -26.57 28.59
C ARG A 775 -39.93 -25.81 27.81
N ALA A 776 -39.58 -24.73 27.13
CA ALA A 776 -40.55 -23.94 26.35
C ALA A 776 -41.07 -24.73 25.14
N GLU A 777 -40.18 -25.43 24.44
CA GLU A 777 -40.47 -26.26 23.27
C GLU A 777 -41.30 -27.49 23.66
N ALA A 778 -40.96 -28.14 24.79
CA ALA A 778 -41.74 -29.25 25.33
C ALA A 778 -43.16 -28.79 25.72
N ALA A 779 -43.27 -27.63 26.39
CA ALA A 779 -44.55 -27.03 26.75
C ALA A 779 -45.39 -26.69 25.52
N TYR A 780 -44.78 -26.12 24.49
CA TYR A 780 -45.46 -25.81 23.23
C TYR A 780 -46.03 -27.07 22.56
N ASN A 781 -45.23 -28.13 22.46
CA ASN A 781 -45.66 -29.41 21.89
C ASN A 781 -46.74 -30.10 22.72
N LEU A 782 -46.64 -30.05 24.05
CA LEU A 782 -47.65 -30.62 24.95
C LEU A 782 -48.98 -29.86 24.85
N HIS A 783 -48.94 -28.53 24.68
CA HIS A 783 -50.13 -27.75 24.38
C HIS A 783 -50.82 -28.21 23.09
N LEU A 784 -50.07 -28.54 22.03
CA LEU A 784 -50.64 -29.01 20.77
C LEU A 784 -51.38 -30.34 20.96
N ILE A 785 -50.84 -31.25 21.77
CA ILE A 785 -51.49 -32.51 22.12
C ILE A 785 -52.81 -32.25 22.86
N TYR A 786 -52.79 -31.39 23.89
CA TYR A 786 -53.99 -31.07 24.66
C TYR A 786 -55.05 -30.34 23.83
N LYS A 787 -54.63 -29.41 22.97
CA LYS A 787 -55.52 -28.74 22.03
C LYS A 787 -56.18 -29.74 21.07
N ALA A 788 -55.42 -30.66 20.51
CA ALA A 788 -55.95 -31.70 19.61
C ALA A 788 -56.94 -32.65 20.34
N SER A 789 -56.72 -32.91 21.64
CA SER A 789 -57.64 -33.70 22.48
C SER A 789 -58.89 -32.94 22.94
N GLY A 790 -58.99 -31.62 22.69
CA GLY A 790 -60.09 -30.77 23.15
C GLY A 790 -59.93 -30.20 24.57
N ASN A 791 -58.85 -30.52 25.28
CA ASN A 791 -58.57 -30.00 26.63
C ASN A 791 -57.91 -28.61 26.57
N LEU A 792 -58.72 -27.60 26.25
CA LEU A 792 -58.25 -26.22 26.11
C LEU A 792 -57.76 -25.60 27.43
N ILE A 793 -58.27 -26.05 28.57
CA ILE A 793 -57.88 -25.56 29.89
C ILE A 793 -56.42 -25.95 30.19
N ALA A 794 -56.09 -27.24 30.03
CA ALA A 794 -54.73 -27.72 30.23
C ALA A 794 -53.76 -27.13 29.20
N ALA A 795 -54.19 -27.01 27.94
CA ALA A 795 -53.39 -26.40 26.88
C ALA A 795 -53.02 -24.94 27.21
N ARG A 796 -53.98 -24.14 27.71
CA ARG A 796 -53.73 -22.75 28.13
C ARG A 796 -52.85 -22.67 29.38
N ALA A 797 -53.07 -23.54 30.36
CA ALA A 797 -52.31 -23.55 31.61
C ALA A 797 -50.81 -23.80 31.37
N ILE A 798 -50.47 -24.71 30.47
CA ILE A 798 -49.06 -25.02 30.14
C ILE A 798 -48.37 -23.84 29.45
N LEU A 799 -49.02 -23.23 28.46
CA LEU A 799 -48.45 -22.05 27.79
C LEU A 799 -48.19 -20.92 28.78
N MET A 800 -49.18 -20.61 29.63
CA MET A 800 -49.07 -19.56 30.64
C MET A 800 -47.94 -19.80 31.66
N LYS A 801 -47.62 -21.06 31.95
CA LYS A 801 -46.61 -21.42 32.95
C LYS A 801 -45.18 -21.46 32.38
N HIS A 802 -45.02 -21.81 31.11
CA HIS A 802 -43.71 -22.21 30.57
C HIS A 802 -43.31 -21.51 29.25
N VAL A 803 -44.22 -20.77 28.60
CA VAL A 803 -43.97 -20.16 27.28
C VAL A 803 -44.22 -18.65 27.27
N VAL A 804 -44.89 -18.08 28.28
CA VAL A 804 -45.12 -16.63 28.34
C VAL A 804 -43.81 -15.93 28.69
N ILE A 805 -43.39 -15.05 27.76
CA ILE A 805 -42.25 -14.13 27.84
C ILE A 805 -42.59 -12.99 28.80
#